data_AF-A0A955SRM9-F1
#
_entry.id   AF-A0A955SRM9-F1
#
_cell.length_a   1.000
_cell.length_b   1.000
_cell.length_c   1.000
_cell.angle_alpha   90.00
_cell.angle_beta   90.00
_cell.angle_gamma   90.00
#
_symmetry.space_group_name_H-M   'P 1'
#
loop_
_entity.id
_entity.type
_entity.pdbx_description
1 polymer ?
#
loop_
_entity_poly.entity_id
_entity_poly.type
_entity_poly.pdbx_seq_one_letter_code
_entity_poly.pdbx_strand_id
1 'polypeptide(L)'
;MAGIAYSALEANAATYTVTTTADSGAGSFRQAIMDANATVGVTDTIEFNIPVDDPGHVYYFEDGQTALGQVTQTTEADDANLNSPDLLYPRSWFRISALSPIPAIVDPVIIDGYSQPGASMTTGEVDDPIDAILKIEIYGDAAGSSILGLWFDAGSDGSTLQGLAIKQFRGSDPAPSHGLFLSSNNNKIEGNFIGPGVDGISGSLNTHGIGIAGSGNVIGGLTPESRNLVSGNNRRGISIYTGASGNFIRRNFIGVNRSGAGALPNFREGVAVFDSADNVIGGGNPIARNIISGNSYHGILFMGPLCTGNFARGNYIGTDLTGTLDIGNSFHGILGVQDIGNIVGGTNNSSGNLISGNGQGGITLDRSANYTIQGNILGTDPSGNLDLGNGFSGVLAINSSDNLIESNLAAFNERDGILITDNSLNNRVTQNTTYSNVNLGIDLATTLAPNAFGDGVTPNDPGDPDTGPNNHQNFPVIASADLTGTLDIAYSVDSLNTNSAYPLTAEFFLTDIDGEEGRTYLGSDEYADGAGMRTASINPASTVSPGDRIVATVTDANGNTSEFSANVLVGGMAVTNVLTVNSTGDSPDSNPSDGVCSTGNMVGSDPECTLCAAIQQANALGNASENNPDEIRFAIPADDPNHFYYMDNGIPESVTQTIGTTTAMDDASISGIDPDWPNSWYSITPTSGFPEITDPVVIDGYTQSGAMENSNPNGQGLNGILRISIDGSNTADRVEEGLFRITGGGSTVRGLNINRADGPEIQLETLGENAIEGCYLGPDISGSYRFPRPSGGIVIIPRPSVRVLSAENTIGGENSSSRNLISGNSLDPGIEVGSLFSPTGTERNLVQSNLIGTDRSGLKSLPNRGAGIIVQNATDNTIGGVGLGNVISGNMGLSVADKGVIIRQETSGNLFRENEIGTDVT
;
A
#
# COMPACT_ATOMS: atom_id res chain seq x y z
N MET A 1 63.49 44.52 43.09
CA MET A 1 62.60 43.34 43.05
C MET A 1 62.15 43.17 41.63
N ALA A 2 62.68 42.16 40.94
CA ALA A 2 62.27 41.80 39.60
C ALA A 2 60.88 41.14 39.68
N GLY A 3 59.92 41.67 38.95
CA GLY A 3 58.64 41.00 38.71
C GLY A 3 58.87 39.89 37.71
N ILE A 4 58.72 38.65 38.16
CA ILE A 4 58.72 37.47 37.29
C ILE A 4 57.35 37.43 36.62
N ALA A 5 57.31 37.75 35.33
CA ALA A 5 56.19 37.38 34.47
C ALA A 5 56.29 35.87 34.23
N TYR A 6 55.35 35.10 34.77
CA TYR A 6 55.09 33.75 34.27
C TYR A 6 54.44 33.91 32.89
N SER A 7 55.23 33.76 31.83
CA SER A 7 54.67 33.40 30.53
C SER A 7 54.06 32.02 30.69
N ALA A 8 52.73 31.91 30.56
CA ALA A 8 52.13 30.62 30.25
C ALA A 8 52.77 30.15 28.94
N LEU A 9 53.57 29.08 28.99
CA LEU A 9 53.86 28.33 27.77
C LEU A 9 52.50 27.87 27.26
N GLU A 10 52.08 28.35 26.09
CA GLU A 10 51.05 27.65 25.32
C GLU A 10 51.60 26.25 25.07
N ALA A 11 50.97 25.24 25.67
CA ALA A 11 51.27 23.86 25.32
C ALA A 11 50.92 23.71 23.82
N ASN A 12 51.81 23.09 23.05
CA ASN A 12 51.52 22.75 21.66
C ASN A 12 50.90 21.36 21.65
N ALA A 13 49.92 21.14 20.76
CA ALA A 13 49.39 19.80 20.49
C ALA A 13 50.53 18.84 20.14
N ALA A 14 50.56 17.70 20.81
CA ALA A 14 51.52 16.62 20.63
C ALA A 14 50.89 15.48 19.80
N THR A 15 51.75 14.71 19.13
CA THR A 15 51.37 13.46 18.48
C THR A 15 52.03 12.30 19.22
N TYR A 16 51.22 11.38 19.74
CA TYR A 16 51.67 10.17 20.41
C TYR A 16 51.44 8.95 19.51
N THR A 17 52.53 8.32 19.08
CA THR A 17 52.46 7.15 18.19
C THR A 17 52.44 5.84 18.97
N VAL A 18 51.40 5.04 18.76
CA VAL A 18 51.28 3.65 19.21
C VAL A 18 52.09 2.74 18.29
N THR A 19 53.05 2.03 18.86
CA THR A 19 54.00 1.19 18.11
C THR A 19 53.98 -0.28 18.56
N THR A 20 53.10 -0.67 19.48
CA THR A 20 52.96 -2.06 19.92
C THR A 20 51.55 -2.39 20.38
N THR A 21 51.15 -3.66 20.26
CA THR A 21 49.86 -4.16 20.78
C THR A 21 49.87 -4.48 22.28
N ALA A 22 51.00 -4.34 22.97
CA ALA A 22 51.08 -4.56 24.41
C ALA A 22 50.09 -3.67 25.18
N ASP A 23 49.44 -4.20 26.23
CA ASP A 23 48.45 -3.46 27.04
C ASP A 23 49.04 -2.25 27.80
N SER A 24 50.35 -2.28 28.10
CA SER A 24 51.03 -1.23 28.87
C SER A 24 52.52 -1.11 28.49
N GLY A 25 53.15 -0.02 28.91
CA GLY A 25 54.56 0.29 28.64
C GLY A 25 54.73 1.29 27.50
N ALA A 26 55.98 1.66 27.24
CA ALA A 26 56.30 2.64 26.20
C ALA A 26 55.80 2.18 24.82
N GLY A 27 55.15 3.09 24.09
CA GLY A 27 54.58 2.82 22.76
C GLY A 27 53.24 2.08 22.77
N SER A 28 52.66 1.78 23.93
CA SER A 28 51.31 1.21 24.00
C SER A 28 50.21 2.26 23.87
N PHE A 29 49.03 1.83 23.41
CA PHE A 29 47.84 2.70 23.35
C PHE A 29 47.44 3.25 24.72
N ARG A 30 47.54 2.44 25.78
CA ARG A 30 47.29 2.89 27.16
C ARG A 30 48.23 4.02 27.58
N GLN A 31 49.52 3.93 27.25
CA GLN A 31 50.48 4.97 27.57
C GLN A 31 50.19 6.25 26.77
N ALA A 32 49.86 6.12 25.49
CA ALA A 32 49.48 7.27 24.65
C ALA A 32 48.27 8.04 25.22
N ILE A 33 47.25 7.34 25.73
CA ILE A 33 46.12 7.98 26.43
C ILE A 33 46.59 8.70 27.70
N MET A 34 47.44 8.07 28.51
CA MET A 34 47.97 8.69 29.73
C MET A 34 48.80 9.94 29.44
N ASP A 35 49.57 9.93 28.35
CA ASP A 35 50.38 11.07 27.93
C ASP A 35 49.51 12.22 27.40
N ALA A 36 48.47 11.92 26.61
CA ALA A 36 47.49 12.92 26.15
C ALA A 36 46.68 13.54 27.31
N ASN A 37 46.32 12.73 28.31
CA ASN A 37 45.68 13.23 29.53
C ASN A 37 46.61 14.10 30.42
N ALA A 38 47.91 14.14 30.15
CA ALA A 38 48.86 14.97 30.91
C ALA A 38 48.98 16.40 30.34
N THR A 39 48.42 16.65 29.16
CA THR A 39 48.54 17.89 28.37
C THR A 39 47.21 18.65 28.36
N VAL A 40 46.96 19.38 29.44
CA VAL A 40 45.67 20.03 29.70
C VAL A 40 45.32 21.11 28.67
N GLY A 41 44.11 21.02 28.11
CA GLY A 41 43.49 22.08 27.31
C GLY A 41 44.01 22.24 25.87
N VAL A 42 44.77 21.26 25.37
CA VAL A 42 45.15 21.15 23.96
C VAL A 42 44.57 19.87 23.36
N THR A 43 44.28 19.88 22.06
CA THR A 43 43.82 18.67 21.36
C THR A 43 45.02 17.92 20.79
N ASP A 44 45.45 16.87 21.50
CA ASP A 44 46.54 16.00 21.03
C ASP A 44 46.05 14.96 20.02
N THR A 45 46.98 14.36 19.29
CA THR A 45 46.68 13.26 18.36
C THR A 45 47.34 11.96 18.84
N ILE A 46 46.58 10.87 18.87
CA ILE A 46 47.07 9.50 19.00
C ILE A 46 46.98 8.84 17.64
N GLU A 47 48.13 8.44 17.10
CA GLU A 47 48.26 7.73 15.82
C GLU A 47 48.83 6.33 16.05
N PHE A 48 48.55 5.40 15.15
CA PHE A 48 49.07 4.04 15.13
C PHE A 48 50.09 3.84 14.01
N ASN A 49 51.21 3.18 14.33
CA ASN A 49 52.21 2.69 13.39
C ASN A 49 52.87 1.43 13.96
N ILE A 50 52.05 0.40 14.19
CA ILE A 50 52.47 -0.88 14.78
C ILE A 50 53.20 -1.71 13.72
N PRO A 51 54.42 -2.21 14.00
CA PRO A 51 55.17 -3.08 13.09
C PRO A 51 54.51 -4.44 12.88
N VAL A 52 54.68 -5.02 11.69
CA VAL A 52 54.11 -6.32 11.29
C VAL A 52 54.74 -7.52 12.00
N ASP A 53 55.88 -7.33 12.68
CA ASP A 53 56.49 -8.34 13.55
C ASP A 53 56.00 -8.25 15.00
N ASP A 54 55.07 -7.33 15.30
CA ASP A 54 54.44 -7.25 16.62
C ASP A 54 53.61 -8.53 16.91
N PRO A 55 53.73 -9.12 18.12
CA PRO A 55 53.03 -10.37 18.46
C PRO A 55 51.49 -10.32 18.37
N GLY A 56 50.89 -9.14 18.36
CA GLY A 56 49.45 -8.94 18.19
C GLY A 56 48.98 -8.77 16.74
N HIS A 57 49.85 -8.95 15.76
CA HIS A 57 49.48 -8.99 14.34
C HIS A 57 48.80 -10.32 14.00
N VAL A 58 47.55 -10.24 13.54
CA VAL A 58 46.64 -11.39 13.36
C VAL A 58 46.00 -11.40 11.97
N TYR A 59 45.62 -12.57 11.48
CA TYR A 59 44.92 -12.78 10.21
C TYR A 59 43.91 -13.94 10.28
N TYR A 60 42.95 -13.96 9.35
CA TYR A 60 42.01 -15.08 9.18
C TYR A 60 42.52 -16.08 8.14
N PHE A 61 42.35 -17.37 8.41
CA PHE A 61 42.42 -18.45 7.40
C PHE A 61 40.98 -18.84 7.02
N GLU A 62 40.57 -18.68 5.77
CA GLU A 62 39.37 -19.36 5.26
C GLU A 62 39.77 -20.78 4.83
N ASP A 63 39.14 -21.80 5.42
CA ASP A 63 39.36 -23.21 5.09
C ASP A 63 38.37 -23.77 4.04
N GLY A 64 37.56 -22.89 3.42
CA GLY A 64 36.54 -23.27 2.44
C GLY A 64 35.24 -23.81 3.04
N GLN A 65 35.03 -23.69 4.36
CA GLN A 65 33.73 -23.82 5.01
C GLN A 65 33.15 -22.44 5.32
N THR A 66 31.83 -22.28 5.28
CA THR A 66 31.07 -21.03 5.51
C THR A 66 31.20 -20.43 6.92
N ALA A 67 32.14 -20.90 7.75
CA ALA A 67 32.35 -20.41 9.11
C ALA A 67 33.79 -19.87 9.29
N LEU A 68 33.90 -18.58 9.61
CA LEU A 68 35.13 -17.92 10.07
C LEU A 68 35.67 -18.63 11.32
N GLY A 69 36.76 -19.39 11.20
CA GLY A 69 37.10 -20.41 12.20
C GLY A 69 38.44 -20.28 12.95
N GLN A 70 39.51 -19.76 12.36
CA GLN A 70 40.79 -19.63 13.06
C GLN A 70 41.51 -18.32 12.75
N VAL A 71 41.63 -17.49 13.81
CA VAL A 71 42.57 -16.37 13.85
C VAL A 71 43.95 -16.92 14.20
N THR A 72 44.93 -16.68 13.34
CA THR A 72 46.34 -17.07 13.57
C THR A 72 47.22 -15.82 13.57
N GLN A 73 48.40 -15.88 14.20
CA GLN A 73 49.41 -14.82 14.09
C GLN A 73 50.09 -14.86 12.71
N THR A 74 50.29 -13.70 12.08
CA THR A 74 51.08 -13.55 10.84
C THR A 74 52.20 -12.55 11.03
N THR A 75 53.13 -12.53 10.07
CA THR A 75 54.19 -11.51 9.93
C THR A 75 54.15 -10.83 8.57
N GLU A 76 53.14 -11.14 7.73
CA GLU A 76 53.05 -10.64 6.36
C GLU A 76 52.46 -9.24 6.30
N ALA A 77 53.27 -8.30 5.79
CA ALA A 77 52.93 -6.87 5.76
C ALA A 77 51.89 -6.47 4.71
N ASP A 78 51.72 -7.31 3.68
CA ASP A 78 50.86 -7.02 2.54
C ASP A 78 49.72 -8.04 2.47
N ASP A 79 48.52 -7.54 2.72
CA ASP A 79 47.27 -8.31 2.67
C ASP A 79 47.08 -9.00 1.32
N ALA A 80 47.54 -8.41 0.21
CA ALA A 80 47.39 -9.00 -1.12
C ALA A 80 48.08 -10.37 -1.23
N ASN A 81 49.13 -10.60 -0.44
CA ASN A 81 49.91 -11.84 -0.42
C ASN A 81 49.30 -12.93 0.47
N LEU A 82 48.28 -12.61 1.27
CA LEU A 82 47.50 -13.61 2.02
C LEU A 82 46.46 -14.24 1.09
N ASN A 83 46.57 -15.57 0.87
CA ASN A 83 45.64 -16.34 0.03
C ASN A 83 44.23 -16.36 0.66
N SER A 84 43.40 -15.36 0.31
CA SER A 84 41.99 -15.29 0.67
C SER A 84 41.14 -14.95 -0.57
N PRO A 85 39.97 -15.57 -0.75
CA PRO A 85 39.13 -15.34 -1.92
C PRO A 85 38.37 -14.01 -1.89
N ASP A 86 38.32 -13.30 -0.75
CA ASP A 86 37.64 -11.99 -0.67
C ASP A 86 38.66 -10.83 -0.64
N LEU A 87 38.40 -9.82 -1.48
CA LEU A 87 39.25 -8.65 -1.73
C LEU A 87 38.76 -7.40 -0.99
N LEU A 88 37.62 -7.47 -0.28
CA LEU A 88 36.99 -6.32 0.41
C LEU A 88 37.28 -6.25 1.92
N TYR A 89 38.09 -7.15 2.48
CA TYR A 89 38.41 -7.18 3.92
C TYR A 89 39.89 -6.92 4.22
N PRO A 90 40.22 -6.31 5.38
CA PRO A 90 41.55 -6.42 5.94
C PRO A 90 41.85 -7.89 6.18
N ARG A 91 42.80 -8.45 5.42
CA ARG A 91 43.23 -9.84 5.58
C ARG A 91 44.07 -10.02 6.83
N SER A 92 44.68 -8.94 7.33
CA SER A 92 45.36 -8.87 8.62
C SER A 92 45.04 -7.58 9.40
N TRP A 93 45.18 -7.61 10.73
CA TRP A 93 45.00 -6.46 11.63
C TRP A 93 45.80 -6.62 12.92
N PHE A 94 45.83 -5.57 13.75
CA PHE A 94 46.52 -5.53 15.04
C PHE A 94 45.53 -5.53 16.18
N ARG A 95 45.63 -6.53 17.07
CA ARG A 95 44.75 -6.65 18.24
C ARG A 95 45.44 -6.13 19.50
N ILE A 96 44.93 -5.04 20.05
CA ILE A 96 45.32 -4.52 21.38
C ILE A 96 44.35 -5.09 22.42
N SER A 97 44.83 -6.05 23.21
CA SER A 97 44.02 -6.71 24.24
C SER A 97 44.10 -5.94 25.57
N ALA A 98 42.98 -5.35 26.00
CA ALA A 98 42.91 -4.68 27.29
C ALA A 98 42.89 -5.71 28.43
N LEU A 99 43.90 -5.66 29.31
CA LEU A 99 44.01 -6.57 30.47
C LEU A 99 43.43 -5.98 31.76
N SER A 100 43.01 -4.72 31.70
CA SER A 100 42.35 -3.95 32.76
C SER A 100 41.56 -2.81 32.12
N PRO A 101 40.65 -2.12 32.83
CA PRO A 101 39.94 -0.96 32.28
C PRO A 101 40.91 0.03 31.63
N ILE A 102 40.62 0.45 30.39
CA ILE A 102 41.42 1.47 29.70
C ILE A 102 41.25 2.79 30.50
N PRO A 103 42.30 3.61 30.66
CA PRO A 103 42.17 4.88 31.37
C PRO A 103 41.12 5.76 30.71
N ALA A 104 40.32 6.47 31.52
CA ALA A 104 39.41 7.48 31.01
C ALA A 104 40.19 8.56 30.26
N ILE A 105 39.63 9.05 29.17
CA ILE A 105 40.13 10.18 28.39
C ILE A 105 39.54 11.44 29.03
N VAL A 106 40.38 12.30 29.58
CA VAL A 106 39.97 13.47 30.38
C VAL A 106 40.43 14.81 29.78
N ASP A 107 41.14 14.77 28.66
CA ASP A 107 41.51 15.95 27.87
C ASP A 107 41.18 15.71 26.39
N PRO A 108 40.99 16.77 25.58
CA PRO A 108 40.60 16.64 24.17
C PRO A 108 41.65 15.87 23.37
N VAL A 109 41.22 14.90 22.57
CA VAL A 109 42.13 14.07 21.78
C VAL A 109 41.55 13.66 20.43
N ILE A 110 42.39 13.53 19.42
CA ILE A 110 42.09 12.85 18.16
C ILE A 110 42.73 11.48 18.22
N ILE A 111 41.92 10.41 18.18
CA ILE A 111 42.41 9.03 18.09
C ILE A 111 42.18 8.56 16.66
N ASP A 112 43.25 8.43 15.89
CA ASP A 112 43.21 8.13 14.46
C ASP A 112 43.69 6.72 14.13
N GLY A 113 42.77 5.76 14.10
CA GLY A 113 43.03 4.40 13.65
C GLY A 113 43.39 4.26 12.16
N TYR A 114 42.99 5.23 11.32
CA TYR A 114 43.32 5.23 9.90
C TYR A 114 44.79 5.57 9.63
N SER A 115 45.53 6.08 10.62
CA SER A 115 46.96 6.34 10.48
C SER A 115 47.78 5.05 10.36
N GLN A 116 47.25 3.89 10.79
CA GLN A 116 47.94 2.61 10.68
C GLN A 116 48.13 2.24 9.19
N PRO A 117 49.36 1.94 8.74
CA PRO A 117 49.61 1.50 7.37
C PRO A 117 48.68 0.37 6.92
N GLY A 118 48.06 0.57 5.74
CA GLY A 118 47.12 -0.37 5.14
C GLY A 118 45.66 -0.19 5.56
N ALA A 119 45.34 0.78 6.42
CA ALA A 119 43.97 1.19 6.68
C ALA A 119 43.44 2.13 5.58
N SER A 120 42.12 2.13 5.35
CA SER A 120 41.47 3.05 4.43
C SER A 120 40.06 3.43 4.90
N MET A 121 39.71 4.69 4.70
CA MET A 121 38.37 5.21 4.99
C MET A 121 37.35 4.72 3.97
N THR A 122 36.07 4.83 4.32
CA THR A 122 35.00 4.57 3.36
C THR A 122 34.95 5.63 2.27
N THR A 123 34.74 5.20 1.02
CA THR A 123 34.64 6.09 -0.15
C THR A 123 33.26 6.08 -0.81
N GLY A 124 32.44 5.06 -0.51
CA GLY A 124 31.11 4.90 -1.07
C GLY A 124 30.09 5.98 -0.64
N GLU A 125 29.19 6.31 -1.54
CA GLU A 125 28.10 7.26 -1.32
C GLU A 125 27.02 6.70 -0.38
N VAL A 126 25.92 7.45 -0.19
CA VAL A 126 24.88 7.12 0.79
C VAL A 126 24.32 5.70 0.63
N ASP A 127 24.12 5.25 -0.60
CA ASP A 127 23.55 3.95 -0.96
C ASP A 127 24.62 2.90 -1.32
N ASP A 128 25.87 3.11 -0.90
CA ASP A 128 26.93 2.11 -1.03
C ASP A 128 27.20 1.42 0.31
N PRO A 129 27.67 0.15 0.31
CA PRO A 129 28.23 -0.52 1.48
C PRO A 129 29.38 0.24 2.17
N ILE A 130 29.73 -0.19 3.38
CA ILE A 130 30.99 0.23 4.02
C ILE A 130 32.15 -0.55 3.37
N ASP A 131 33.00 0.15 2.64
CA ASP A 131 34.25 -0.32 2.03
C ASP A 131 35.52 -0.02 2.87
N ALA A 132 35.38 0.61 4.05
CA ALA A 132 36.51 0.92 4.93
C ALA A 132 37.32 -0.34 5.31
N ILE A 133 38.64 -0.17 5.42
CA ILE A 133 39.58 -1.18 5.91
C ILE A 133 40.14 -0.69 7.24
N LEU A 134 39.71 -1.33 8.33
CA LEU A 134 40.21 -1.05 9.68
C LEU A 134 41.37 -1.98 10.02
N LYS A 135 42.44 -1.45 10.61
CA LYS A 135 43.64 -2.21 10.99
C LYS A 135 43.85 -2.35 12.48
N ILE A 136 43.12 -1.60 13.31
CA ILE A 136 43.28 -1.61 14.76
C ILE A 136 42.02 -2.15 15.42
N GLU A 137 42.18 -3.22 16.20
CA GLU A 137 41.14 -3.82 17.01
C GLU A 137 41.46 -3.62 18.50
N ILE A 138 40.56 -2.97 19.23
CA ILE A 138 40.60 -2.83 20.69
C ILE A 138 39.69 -3.91 21.30
N TYR A 139 40.29 -4.84 22.04
CA TYR A 139 39.66 -6.08 22.46
C TYR A 139 39.55 -6.19 24.00
N GLY A 140 38.33 -6.20 24.53
CA GLY A 140 38.04 -6.03 25.96
C GLY A 140 37.82 -7.30 26.81
N ASP A 141 37.96 -8.51 26.24
CA ASP A 141 37.53 -9.76 26.91
C ASP A 141 38.20 -10.04 28.27
N ALA A 142 39.43 -9.54 28.45
CA ALA A 142 40.21 -9.68 29.68
C ALA A 142 40.21 -8.42 30.57
N ALA A 143 39.47 -7.37 30.21
CA ALA A 143 39.52 -6.10 30.94
C ALA A 143 38.88 -6.21 32.34
N GLY A 144 37.96 -7.18 32.55
CA GLY A 144 37.16 -7.36 33.76
C GLY A 144 35.66 -7.11 33.52
N SER A 145 34.85 -7.07 34.59
CA SER A 145 33.39 -6.85 34.52
C SER A 145 32.99 -5.41 34.87
N SER A 146 31.90 -4.90 34.28
CA SER A 146 31.36 -3.53 34.47
C SER A 146 32.29 -2.43 33.95
N ILE A 147 32.73 -2.58 32.70
CA ILE A 147 33.77 -1.75 32.09
C ILE A 147 33.18 -0.92 30.95
N LEU A 148 33.51 0.36 30.95
CA LEU A 148 33.45 1.23 29.79
C LEU A 148 34.73 1.00 29.00
N GLY A 149 34.62 0.61 27.73
CA GLY A 149 35.78 0.29 26.89
C GLY A 149 36.65 1.52 26.64
N LEU A 150 36.27 2.36 25.70
CA LEU A 150 36.80 3.73 25.60
C LEU A 150 35.83 4.68 26.29
N TRP A 151 36.32 5.49 27.21
CA TRP A 151 35.51 6.41 27.99
C TRP A 151 36.04 7.83 27.85
N PHE A 152 35.27 8.68 27.18
CA PHE A 152 35.49 10.11 27.09
C PHE A 152 34.78 10.77 28.28
N ASP A 153 35.56 11.07 29.32
CA ASP A 153 35.08 11.65 30.57
C ASP A 153 35.17 13.19 30.56
N ALA A 154 34.64 13.82 31.59
CA ALA A 154 34.64 15.27 31.74
C ALA A 154 36.05 15.87 31.51
N GLY A 155 36.12 16.86 30.62
CA GLY A 155 37.37 17.51 30.19
C GLY A 155 37.81 17.14 28.78
N SER A 156 37.33 16.01 28.24
CA SER A 156 37.63 15.55 26.87
C SER A 156 36.72 16.11 25.78
N ASP A 157 36.05 17.24 26.02
CA ASP A 157 35.10 17.83 25.06
C ASP A 157 35.78 18.12 23.71
N GLY A 158 35.07 17.87 22.61
CA GLY A 158 35.60 18.13 21.26
C GLY A 158 36.57 17.06 20.74
N SER A 159 36.67 15.90 21.39
CA SER A 159 37.52 14.81 20.94
C SER A 159 37.00 14.16 19.65
N THR A 160 37.89 13.51 18.90
CA THR A 160 37.54 12.73 17.70
C THR A 160 38.07 11.31 17.84
N LEU A 161 37.25 10.32 17.50
CA LEU A 161 37.63 8.91 17.43
C LEU A 161 37.30 8.37 16.03
N GLN A 162 38.30 7.80 15.36
CA GLN A 162 38.08 7.21 14.03
C GLN A 162 38.89 5.95 13.75
N GLY A 163 38.37 5.11 12.85
CA GLY A 163 39.10 3.98 12.27
C GLY A 163 39.43 2.82 13.22
N LEU A 164 38.70 2.66 14.32
CA LEU A 164 38.90 1.54 15.26
C LEU A 164 37.76 0.52 15.22
N ALA A 165 38.11 -0.76 15.39
CA ALA A 165 37.17 -1.81 15.77
C ALA A 165 37.19 -2.00 17.30
N ILE A 166 36.04 -1.91 17.97
CA ILE A 166 35.93 -1.95 19.44
C ILE A 166 34.95 -3.05 19.83
N LYS A 167 35.44 -4.11 20.48
CA LYS A 167 34.60 -5.26 20.84
C LYS A 167 34.99 -5.92 22.15
N GLN A 168 34.06 -6.76 22.65
CA GLN A 168 34.22 -7.61 23.84
C GLN A 168 34.34 -6.87 25.18
N PHE A 169 33.89 -5.63 25.26
CA PHE A 169 33.72 -4.95 26.54
C PHE A 169 32.40 -5.40 27.18
N ARG A 170 32.53 -6.38 28.07
CA ARG A 170 31.40 -7.06 28.72
C ARG A 170 31.24 -6.61 30.16
N GLY A 171 29.99 -6.53 30.61
CA GLY A 171 29.63 -6.22 31.98
C GLY A 171 28.16 -6.55 32.27
N SER A 172 27.78 -6.41 33.54
CA SER A 172 26.44 -6.69 34.04
C SER A 172 25.56 -5.44 34.03
N ASP A 173 24.36 -5.55 33.47
CA ASP A 173 23.29 -4.58 33.65
C ASP A 173 22.75 -4.62 35.10
N PRO A 174 22.47 -3.48 35.78
CA PRO A 174 22.32 -2.11 35.26
C PRO A 174 23.58 -1.23 35.24
N ALA A 175 24.76 -1.75 35.54
CA ALA A 175 25.97 -0.92 35.51
C ALA A 175 26.31 -0.52 34.05
N PRO A 176 26.68 0.75 33.77
CA PRO A 176 26.96 1.19 32.42
C PRO A 176 28.18 0.42 31.91
N SER A 177 27.94 -0.46 30.94
CA SER A 177 28.97 -1.28 30.28
C SER A 177 28.78 -1.11 28.78
N HIS A 178 29.71 -0.41 28.14
CA HIS A 178 29.66 -0.02 26.74
C HIS A 178 31.02 -0.24 26.08
N GLY A 179 31.05 -0.53 24.79
CA GLY A 179 32.29 -0.48 24.01
C GLY A 179 32.88 0.94 24.01
N LEU A 180 32.01 1.94 23.88
CA LEU A 180 32.36 3.36 23.88
C LEU A 180 31.38 4.16 24.75
N PHE A 181 31.86 5.09 25.55
CA PHE A 181 31.03 5.94 26.41
C PHE A 181 31.47 7.40 26.37
N LEU A 182 30.50 8.30 26.16
CA LEU A 182 30.71 9.74 26.03
C LEU A 182 30.01 10.49 27.19
N SER A 183 30.76 10.77 28.26
CA SER A 183 30.31 11.73 29.28
C SER A 183 30.59 13.17 28.89
N SER A 184 31.59 13.40 28.03
CA SER A 184 31.95 14.71 27.49
C SER A 184 31.08 15.14 26.30
N ASN A 185 31.20 16.42 25.94
CA ASN A 185 30.39 17.07 24.93
C ASN A 185 31.13 17.24 23.59
N ASN A 186 30.36 17.46 22.52
CA ASN A 186 30.89 17.89 21.22
C ASN A 186 31.92 16.94 20.59
N ASN A 187 31.93 15.67 20.98
CA ASN A 187 32.83 14.68 20.41
C ASN A 187 32.35 14.20 19.03
N LYS A 188 33.28 13.71 18.21
CA LYS A 188 33.02 13.10 16.91
C LYS A 188 33.46 11.65 16.89
N ILE A 189 32.55 10.75 16.59
CA ILE A 189 32.82 9.31 16.47
C ILE A 189 32.55 8.93 15.02
N GLU A 190 33.59 8.64 14.25
CA GLU A 190 33.55 8.59 12.78
C GLU A 190 34.24 7.32 12.24
N GLY A 191 33.60 6.55 11.35
CA GLY A 191 34.26 5.43 10.66
C GLY A 191 34.70 4.25 11.53
N ASN A 192 34.10 4.08 12.72
CA ASN A 192 34.45 3.01 13.66
C ASN A 192 33.50 1.80 13.55
N PHE A 193 34.00 0.61 13.90
CA PHE A 193 33.18 -0.60 14.04
C PHE A 193 33.02 -0.93 15.54
N ILE A 194 31.81 -0.77 16.09
CA ILE A 194 31.51 -0.98 17.51
C ILE A 194 30.64 -2.22 17.69
N GLY A 195 31.27 -3.31 18.12
CA GLY A 195 30.69 -4.64 18.29
C GLY A 195 31.23 -5.67 17.29
N PRO A 196 31.23 -5.39 15.96
CA PRO A 196 31.85 -6.28 14.99
C PRO A 196 33.38 -6.27 15.07
N GLY A 197 34.02 -7.29 14.50
CA GLY A 197 35.47 -7.23 14.21
C GLY A 197 35.78 -6.30 13.04
N VAL A 198 37.06 -6.19 12.68
CA VAL A 198 37.54 -5.39 11.51
C VAL A 198 36.94 -5.86 10.17
N ASP A 199 36.38 -7.07 10.13
CA ASP A 199 35.68 -7.63 8.98
C ASP A 199 34.28 -7.03 8.79
N GLY A 200 33.70 -6.43 9.82
CA GLY A 200 32.35 -5.84 9.79
C GLY A 200 31.21 -6.85 9.63
N ILE A 201 31.50 -8.15 9.83
CA ILE A 201 30.53 -9.26 9.67
C ILE A 201 30.50 -10.14 10.91
N SER A 202 31.67 -10.44 11.52
CA SER A 202 31.73 -11.23 12.74
C SER A 202 31.28 -10.44 13.97
N GLY A 203 30.06 -10.73 14.45
CA GLY A 203 29.56 -10.18 15.71
C GLY A 203 30.32 -10.76 16.91
N SER A 204 30.80 -9.92 17.84
CA SER A 204 31.11 -10.40 19.19
C SER A 204 30.88 -9.34 20.27
N LEU A 205 30.22 -9.79 21.31
CA LEU A 205 29.42 -9.00 22.25
C LEU A 205 30.21 -7.94 23.05
N ASN A 206 30.09 -6.65 22.71
CA ASN A 206 30.02 -5.66 23.80
C ASN A 206 28.67 -5.82 24.53
N THR A 207 28.56 -5.40 25.79
CA THR A 207 27.25 -5.37 26.46
C THR A 207 26.30 -4.39 25.77
N HIS A 208 26.75 -3.16 25.52
CA HIS A 208 26.11 -2.15 24.67
C HIS A 208 27.17 -1.58 23.73
N GLY A 209 26.78 -1.01 22.58
CA GLY A 209 27.71 -0.36 21.67
C GLY A 209 28.23 0.97 22.22
N ILE A 210 27.48 2.05 21.97
CA ILE A 210 27.82 3.43 22.33
C ILE A 210 26.85 3.98 23.37
N GLY A 211 27.35 4.50 24.49
CA GLY A 211 26.56 5.24 25.48
C GLY A 211 26.89 6.73 25.47
N ILE A 212 25.88 7.59 25.53
CA ILE A 212 26.01 9.04 25.43
C ILE A 212 25.31 9.69 26.63
N ALA A 213 26.07 10.37 27.47
CA ALA A 213 25.58 11.17 28.59
C ALA A 213 25.91 12.68 28.42
N GLY A 214 26.89 13.01 27.58
CA GLY A 214 27.18 14.39 27.18
C GLY A 214 26.26 14.90 26.05
N SER A 215 26.39 16.18 25.74
CA SER A 215 25.58 16.90 24.74
C SER A 215 26.39 17.30 23.50
N GLY A 216 25.71 17.54 22.38
CA GLY A 216 26.35 18.03 21.15
C GLY A 216 27.26 17.04 20.43
N ASN A 217 27.27 15.76 20.83
CA ASN A 217 28.12 14.74 20.21
C ASN A 217 27.59 14.35 18.83
N VAL A 218 28.50 13.99 17.93
CA VAL A 218 28.19 13.50 16.58
C VAL A 218 28.68 12.06 16.46
N ILE A 219 27.73 11.14 16.28
CA ILE A 219 27.98 9.76 15.93
C ILE A 219 27.74 9.60 14.44
N GLY A 220 28.83 9.47 13.71
CA GLY A 220 28.90 9.48 12.26
C GLY A 220 29.14 10.88 11.73
N GLY A 221 28.48 11.25 10.65
CA GLY A 221 28.72 12.53 9.99
C GLY A 221 27.97 12.64 8.66
N LEU A 222 28.38 13.61 7.83
CA LEU A 222 27.76 13.85 6.51
C LEU A 222 28.61 13.37 5.34
N THR A 223 29.81 12.86 5.61
CA THR A 223 30.76 12.37 4.60
C THR A 223 30.86 10.85 4.62
N PRO A 224 31.20 10.18 3.50
CA PRO A 224 31.40 8.72 3.43
C PRO A 224 32.24 8.15 4.58
N GLU A 225 33.39 8.77 4.86
CA GLU A 225 34.38 8.30 5.85
C GLU A 225 33.85 8.28 7.29
N SER A 226 32.80 9.06 7.57
CA SER A 226 32.23 9.16 8.92
C SER A 226 31.36 7.97 9.32
N ARG A 227 30.95 7.10 8.38
CA ARG A 227 29.97 6.04 8.62
C ARG A 227 30.47 4.99 9.64
N ASN A 228 29.87 4.98 10.83
CA ASN A 228 30.13 3.91 11.80
C ASN A 228 29.26 2.68 11.54
N LEU A 229 29.74 1.53 12.00
CA LEU A 229 29.01 0.27 12.09
C LEU A 229 28.79 -0.09 13.55
N VAL A 230 27.55 -0.03 14.04
CA VAL A 230 27.18 -0.29 15.45
C VAL A 230 26.24 -1.49 15.52
N SER A 231 26.82 -2.69 15.57
CA SER A 231 26.10 -3.95 15.34
C SER A 231 26.66 -5.09 16.21
N GLY A 232 25.94 -6.20 16.34
CA GLY A 232 26.44 -7.37 17.07
C GLY A 232 26.67 -7.15 18.57
N ASN A 233 26.04 -6.13 19.17
CA ASN A 233 26.12 -5.86 20.61
C ASN A 233 25.05 -6.67 21.37
N ASN A 234 25.34 -7.15 22.58
CA ASN A 234 24.46 -8.05 23.36
C ASN A 234 23.16 -7.38 23.84
N ARG A 235 23.05 -6.07 23.69
CA ARG A 235 21.86 -5.29 24.02
C ARG A 235 21.67 -4.21 22.98
N ARG A 236 21.87 -2.95 23.32
CA ARG A 236 21.58 -1.80 22.46
C ARG A 236 22.78 -1.44 21.61
N GLY A 237 22.50 -0.93 20.41
CA GLY A 237 23.52 -0.31 19.57
C GLY A 237 23.99 1.01 20.20
N ILE A 238 23.12 2.01 20.23
CA ILE A 238 23.40 3.34 20.77
C ILE A 238 22.38 3.69 21.87
N SER A 239 22.84 4.26 22.98
CA SER A 239 21.98 4.71 24.09
C SER A 239 22.29 6.16 24.46
N ILE A 240 21.28 7.02 24.42
CA ILE A 240 21.33 8.41 24.90
C ILE A 240 20.66 8.44 26.28
N TYR A 241 21.42 8.84 27.28
CA TYR A 241 21.01 8.84 28.69
C TYR A 241 20.56 10.20 29.17
N THR A 242 19.73 10.18 30.21
CA THR A 242 19.07 11.33 30.83
C THR A 242 19.94 12.58 30.90
N GLY A 243 19.43 13.68 30.36
CA GLY A 243 20.08 14.99 30.36
C GLY A 243 21.03 15.24 29.19
N ALA A 244 21.33 14.25 28.35
CA ALA A 244 22.04 14.44 27.11
C ALA A 244 21.13 15.14 26.08
N SER A 245 21.67 16.14 25.37
CA SER A 245 20.88 16.92 24.41
C SER A 245 21.68 17.33 23.18
N GLY A 246 20.98 17.66 22.10
CA GLY A 246 21.63 18.17 20.89
C GLY A 246 22.60 17.20 20.22
N ASN A 247 22.49 15.89 20.49
CA ASN A 247 23.35 14.90 19.86
C ASN A 247 22.84 14.52 18.45
N PHE A 248 23.76 14.18 17.57
CA PHE A 248 23.49 13.80 16.19
C PHE A 248 23.94 12.37 15.93
N ILE A 249 23.02 11.50 15.53
CA ILE A 249 23.32 10.14 15.07
C ILE A 249 23.01 10.11 13.57
N ARG A 250 24.03 10.09 12.71
CA ARG A 250 23.87 10.26 11.26
C ARG A 250 24.78 9.35 10.46
N ARG A 251 24.27 8.86 9.32
CA ARG A 251 25.03 8.03 8.37
C ARG A 251 25.66 6.80 9.02
N ASN A 252 24.99 6.15 9.97
CA ASN A 252 25.47 4.92 10.61
C ASN A 252 24.73 3.68 10.09
N PHE A 253 25.40 2.53 10.14
CA PHE A 253 24.78 1.21 9.99
C PHE A 253 24.60 0.60 11.39
N ILE A 254 23.37 0.26 11.76
CA ILE A 254 23.01 -0.15 13.13
C ILE A 254 22.15 -1.42 13.07
N GLY A 255 22.72 -2.55 13.51
CA GLY A 255 22.06 -3.86 13.51
C GLY A 255 22.19 -4.65 12.21
N VAL A 256 22.82 -4.07 11.19
CA VAL A 256 23.22 -4.73 9.93
C VAL A 256 24.73 -4.93 9.87
N ASN A 257 25.21 -5.78 8.98
CA ASN A 257 26.64 -5.93 8.69
C ASN A 257 27.14 -4.78 7.79
N ARG A 258 28.43 -4.78 7.48
CA ARG A 258 29.03 -3.74 6.62
C ARG A 258 28.48 -3.68 5.19
N SER A 259 27.83 -4.73 4.70
CA SER A 259 27.19 -4.70 3.37
C SER A 259 25.86 -3.96 3.39
N GLY A 260 25.27 -3.75 4.58
CA GLY A 260 23.94 -3.15 4.77
C GLY A 260 22.78 -4.04 4.31
N ALA A 261 23.06 -5.26 3.84
CA ALA A 261 22.07 -6.21 3.33
C ALA A 261 21.95 -7.49 4.17
N GLY A 262 22.82 -7.68 5.17
CA GLY A 262 22.73 -8.81 6.10
C GLY A 262 22.53 -8.33 7.54
N ALA A 263 21.62 -8.97 8.28
CA ALA A 263 21.44 -8.68 9.70
C ALA A 263 22.69 -9.06 10.50
N LEU A 264 23.11 -8.15 11.39
CA LEU A 264 24.11 -8.39 12.43
C LEU A 264 23.56 -7.81 13.74
N PRO A 265 22.57 -8.48 14.37
CA PRO A 265 21.68 -7.85 15.32
C PRO A 265 22.38 -7.22 16.52
N ASN A 266 21.93 -6.04 16.92
CA ASN A 266 21.97 -5.70 18.34
C ASN A 266 20.79 -6.44 19.01
N PHE A 267 21.03 -7.10 20.14
CA PHE A 267 20.04 -7.98 20.77
C PHE A 267 18.94 -7.25 21.55
N ARG A 268 18.88 -5.92 21.47
CA ARG A 268 17.77 -5.05 21.91
C ARG A 268 17.52 -3.96 20.88
N GLU A 269 17.36 -2.70 21.30
CA GLU A 269 17.08 -1.58 20.41
C GLU A 269 18.32 -1.17 19.60
N GLY A 270 18.12 -0.74 18.36
CA GLY A 270 19.19 -0.11 17.57
C GLY A 270 19.67 1.18 18.22
N VAL A 271 18.74 2.10 18.46
CA VAL A 271 18.95 3.37 19.17
C VAL A 271 17.91 3.54 20.28
N ALA A 272 18.34 3.89 21.49
CA ALA A 272 17.44 4.20 22.60
C ALA A 272 17.73 5.57 23.20
N VAL A 273 16.69 6.36 23.47
CA VAL A 273 16.76 7.69 24.04
C VAL A 273 15.94 7.73 25.33
N PHE A 274 16.59 8.03 26.45
CA PHE A 274 16.00 8.01 27.77
C PHE A 274 15.99 9.41 28.38
N ASP A 275 14.80 9.95 28.67
CA ASP A 275 14.62 11.24 29.38
C ASP A 275 15.58 12.35 28.90
N SER A 276 15.69 12.49 27.58
CA SER A 276 16.68 13.32 26.90
C SER A 276 16.04 14.11 25.77
N ALA A 277 16.48 15.35 25.55
CA ALA A 277 15.80 16.27 24.65
C ALA A 277 16.66 16.69 23.45
N ASP A 278 16.00 17.12 22.38
CA ASP A 278 16.63 17.80 21.23
C ASP A 278 17.72 16.97 20.52
N ASN A 279 17.65 15.64 20.55
CA ASN A 279 18.57 14.78 19.83
C ASN A 279 18.03 14.47 18.42
N VAL A 280 18.92 14.27 17.45
CA VAL A 280 18.56 14.04 16.05
C VAL A 280 19.15 12.71 15.57
N ILE A 281 18.28 11.78 15.23
CA ILE A 281 18.58 10.49 14.61
C ILE A 281 18.25 10.63 13.12
N GLY A 282 19.29 10.77 12.31
CA GLY A 282 19.24 10.97 10.87
C GLY A 282 19.30 12.46 10.48
N GLY A 283 18.61 12.83 9.41
CA GLY A 283 18.60 14.21 8.92
C GLY A 283 17.68 14.41 7.71
N GLY A 284 17.38 15.66 7.38
CA GLY A 284 16.53 16.00 6.23
C GLY A 284 17.20 15.94 4.86
N ASN A 285 18.37 15.30 4.77
CA ASN A 285 19.14 15.07 3.55
C ASN A 285 19.57 13.60 3.54
N PRO A 286 19.47 12.89 2.41
CA PRO A 286 19.85 11.47 2.32
C PRO A 286 21.25 11.17 2.88
N ILE A 287 22.23 12.07 2.75
CA ILE A 287 23.59 11.83 3.25
C ILE A 287 23.68 11.66 4.78
N ALA A 288 22.63 12.02 5.53
CA ALA A 288 22.55 11.83 6.98
C ALA A 288 21.83 10.53 7.39
N ARG A 289 21.29 9.77 6.44
CA ARG A 289 20.46 8.57 6.66
C ARG A 289 21.19 7.51 7.46
N ASN A 290 20.59 7.07 8.57
CA ASN A 290 21.01 5.82 9.21
C ASN A 290 20.25 4.65 8.61
N ILE A 291 20.90 3.47 8.59
CA ILE A 291 20.26 2.18 8.35
C ILE A 291 20.12 1.50 9.72
N ILE A 292 18.89 1.30 10.19
CA ILE A 292 18.59 0.80 11.55
C ILE A 292 17.68 -0.43 11.42
N SER A 293 18.31 -1.58 11.20
CA SER A 293 17.60 -2.79 10.76
C SER A 293 18.21 -4.03 11.41
N GLY A 294 17.48 -5.14 11.42
CA GLY A 294 17.95 -6.42 11.94
C GLY A 294 18.18 -6.45 13.45
N ASN A 295 17.72 -5.46 14.21
CA ASN A 295 17.84 -5.48 15.67
C ASN A 295 16.78 -6.42 16.27
N SER A 296 17.11 -7.11 17.38
CA SER A 296 16.21 -8.10 17.98
C SER A 296 15.04 -7.49 18.78
N TYR A 297 14.90 -6.17 18.79
CA TYR A 297 13.80 -5.46 19.41
C TYR A 297 13.37 -4.29 18.51
N HIS A 298 13.24 -3.07 19.04
CA HIS A 298 12.87 -1.90 18.24
C HIS A 298 14.03 -1.35 17.41
N GLY A 299 13.74 -0.68 16.30
CA GLY A 299 14.75 0.13 15.62
C GLY A 299 15.17 1.31 16.52
N ILE A 300 14.21 2.18 16.85
CA ILE A 300 14.38 3.35 17.72
C ILE A 300 13.40 3.30 18.89
N LEU A 301 13.87 3.60 20.10
CA LEU A 301 13.05 3.80 21.30
C LEU A 301 13.21 5.22 21.84
N PHE A 302 12.09 5.92 22.01
CA PHE A 302 11.97 7.12 22.84
C PHE A 302 11.25 6.75 24.13
N MET A 303 11.79 7.15 25.29
CA MET A 303 11.21 6.72 26.57
C MET A 303 11.40 7.75 27.68
N GLY A 304 10.29 8.04 28.36
CA GLY A 304 10.23 8.85 29.58
C GLY A 304 9.77 10.30 29.34
N PRO A 305 9.21 10.95 30.37
CA PRO A 305 8.52 12.23 30.23
C PRO A 305 9.43 13.40 29.87
N LEU A 306 10.75 13.27 30.03
CA LEU A 306 11.73 14.27 29.60
C LEU A 306 12.28 13.99 28.21
N CYS A 307 11.85 12.90 27.55
CA CYS A 307 12.20 12.57 26.19
C CYS A 307 11.37 13.44 25.22
N THR A 308 11.87 14.65 24.92
CA THR A 308 11.09 15.67 24.20
C THR A 308 11.88 16.36 23.09
N GLY A 309 11.20 16.82 22.03
CA GLY A 309 11.85 17.57 20.95
C GLY A 309 12.88 16.76 20.15
N ASN A 310 12.90 15.43 20.28
CA ASN A 310 13.82 14.59 19.53
C ASN A 310 13.29 14.37 18.10
N PHE A 311 14.21 14.19 17.15
CA PHE A 311 13.90 13.93 15.76
C PHE A 311 14.37 12.54 15.36
N ALA A 312 13.49 11.74 14.77
CA ALA A 312 13.86 10.59 13.92
C ALA A 312 13.44 10.93 12.49
N ARG A 313 14.38 11.20 11.58
CA ARG A 313 14.07 11.63 10.20
C ARG A 313 15.06 11.14 9.18
N GLY A 314 14.58 10.85 7.97
CA GLY A 314 15.41 10.42 6.84
C GLY A 314 16.16 9.11 7.08
N ASN A 315 15.69 8.25 7.99
CA ASN A 315 16.30 6.94 8.27
C ASN A 315 15.63 5.85 7.45
N TYR A 316 16.35 4.76 7.18
CA TYR A 316 15.76 3.49 6.75
C TYR A 316 15.75 2.53 7.94
N ILE A 317 14.59 1.99 8.27
CA ILE A 317 14.35 1.23 9.49
C ILE A 317 13.61 -0.07 9.14
N GLY A 318 14.29 -1.19 9.30
CA GLY A 318 13.76 -2.53 8.98
C GLY A 318 14.00 -2.98 7.53
N THR A 319 14.69 -2.19 6.72
CA THR A 319 15.10 -2.58 5.36
C THR A 319 16.62 -2.60 5.20
N ASP A 320 17.10 -3.09 4.05
CA ASP A 320 18.48 -2.85 3.61
C ASP A 320 18.75 -1.38 3.25
N LEU A 321 19.99 -1.11 2.85
CA LEU A 321 20.43 0.24 2.47
C LEU A 321 19.72 0.79 1.23
N THR A 322 19.18 -0.07 0.35
CA THR A 322 18.41 0.37 -0.83
C THR A 322 16.93 0.61 -0.52
N GLY A 323 16.43 0.03 0.57
CA GLY A 323 15.02 0.13 0.96
C GLY A 323 14.13 -0.92 0.30
N THR A 324 14.71 -1.97 -0.30
CA THR A 324 13.98 -2.94 -1.13
C THR A 324 14.03 -4.37 -0.58
N LEU A 325 14.89 -4.64 0.40
CA LEU A 325 14.95 -5.93 1.07
C LEU A 325 14.52 -5.80 2.53
N ASP A 326 13.60 -6.66 2.96
CA ASP A 326 13.21 -6.80 4.36
C ASP A 326 14.38 -7.32 5.21
N ILE A 327 14.79 -6.50 6.18
CA ILE A 327 15.72 -6.84 7.25
C ILE A 327 15.12 -6.33 8.57
N GLY A 328 13.85 -6.65 8.80
CA GLY A 328 13.04 -6.16 9.89
C GLY A 328 13.72 -6.14 11.24
N ASN A 329 13.46 -5.10 12.02
CA ASN A 329 13.64 -5.21 13.46
C ASN A 329 12.56 -6.17 14.01
N SER A 330 12.85 -6.97 15.03
CA SER A 330 11.90 -8.02 15.47
C SER A 330 10.63 -7.50 16.15
N PHE A 331 10.58 -6.21 16.51
CA PHE A 331 9.41 -5.52 17.07
C PHE A 331 9.10 -4.28 16.23
N HIS A 332 8.73 -3.15 16.83
CA HIS A 332 8.43 -1.90 16.11
C HIS A 332 9.64 -1.28 15.42
N GLY A 333 9.41 -0.55 14.33
CA GLY A 333 10.42 0.33 13.75
C GLY A 333 10.81 1.43 14.74
N ILE A 334 9.82 2.20 15.20
CA ILE A 334 9.95 3.25 16.22
C ILE A 334 8.90 3.04 17.31
N LEU A 335 9.31 3.10 18.59
CA LEU A 335 8.41 3.09 19.74
C LEU A 335 8.65 4.34 20.60
N GLY A 336 7.58 5.09 20.90
CA GLY A 336 7.52 6.11 21.94
C GLY A 336 6.78 5.59 23.17
N VAL A 337 7.33 5.81 24.37
CA VAL A 337 6.71 5.36 25.63
C VAL A 337 6.79 6.44 26.69
N GLN A 338 5.62 6.92 27.13
CA GLN A 338 5.51 7.92 28.20
C GLN A 338 6.32 9.19 27.91
N ASP A 339 6.36 9.61 26.64
CA ASP A 339 7.14 10.74 26.14
C ASP A 339 6.25 11.76 25.42
N ILE A 340 6.81 12.92 25.08
CA ILE A 340 6.01 14.04 24.57
C ILE A 340 6.78 14.90 23.57
N GLY A 341 6.14 15.32 22.49
CA GLY A 341 6.69 16.36 21.63
C GLY A 341 7.85 15.92 20.73
N ASN A 342 7.95 14.63 20.38
CA ASN A 342 8.98 14.14 19.45
C ASN A 342 8.46 14.14 18.01
N ILE A 343 9.39 14.24 17.06
CA ILE A 343 9.08 14.42 15.64
C ILE A 343 9.64 13.22 14.86
N VAL A 344 8.77 12.54 14.13
CA VAL A 344 9.10 11.40 13.27
C VAL A 344 8.84 11.82 11.82
N GLY A 345 9.92 12.05 11.08
CA GLY A 345 9.90 12.47 9.68
C GLY A 345 10.05 13.99 9.50
N GLY A 346 9.33 14.56 8.54
CA GLY A 346 9.25 16.00 8.29
C GLY A 346 8.75 16.37 6.89
N THR A 347 8.48 17.66 6.67
CA THR A 347 7.81 18.20 5.46
C THR A 347 8.58 18.09 4.14
N ASN A 348 9.89 17.88 4.17
CA ASN A 348 10.69 17.77 2.94
C ASN A 348 10.72 16.31 2.48
N ASN A 349 10.65 16.04 1.17
CA ASN A 349 10.65 14.69 0.58
C ASN A 349 11.78 13.76 1.07
N SER A 350 12.90 14.31 1.56
CA SER A 350 14.03 13.53 2.10
C SER A 350 14.09 13.47 3.63
N SER A 351 13.10 14.03 4.33
CA SER A 351 12.99 13.98 5.80
C SER A 351 12.12 12.83 6.28
N GLY A 352 11.27 12.26 5.42
CA GLY A 352 10.53 11.04 5.72
C GLY A 352 11.44 9.86 6.07
N ASN A 353 11.05 9.06 7.07
CA ASN A 353 11.68 7.76 7.28
C ASN A 353 11.03 6.71 6.38
N LEU A 354 11.82 5.74 5.93
CA LEU A 354 11.32 4.47 5.40
C LEU A 354 11.28 3.47 6.55
N ILE A 355 10.09 2.98 6.91
CA ILE A 355 9.88 2.08 8.05
C ILE A 355 9.04 0.89 7.60
N SER A 356 9.72 -0.19 7.23
CA SER A 356 9.12 -1.35 6.56
C SER A 356 9.77 -2.64 7.05
N GLY A 357 9.08 -3.77 6.90
CA GLY A 357 9.55 -5.10 7.25
C GLY A 357 9.66 -5.37 8.76
N ASN A 358 9.27 -4.43 9.62
CA ASN A 358 9.41 -4.61 11.06
C ASN A 358 8.40 -5.65 11.58
N GLY A 359 8.78 -6.48 12.56
CA GLY A 359 7.95 -7.59 13.04
C GLY A 359 6.69 -7.20 13.83
N GLN A 360 6.52 -5.90 14.12
CA GLN A 360 5.30 -5.29 14.67
C GLN A 360 5.08 -3.94 13.98
N GLY A 361 4.32 -3.01 14.57
CA GLY A 361 3.96 -1.75 13.89
C GLY A 361 5.16 -0.88 13.49
N GLY A 362 4.98 -0.07 12.44
CA GLY A 362 6.02 0.83 11.96
C GLY A 362 6.39 1.87 13.02
N ILE A 363 5.43 2.71 13.41
CA ILE A 363 5.55 3.71 14.47
C ILE A 363 4.48 3.45 15.53
N THR A 364 4.89 3.21 16.77
CA THR A 364 3.98 2.98 17.90
C THR A 364 4.17 4.03 18.99
N LEU A 365 3.08 4.57 19.51
CA LEU A 365 3.02 5.48 20.65
C LEU A 365 2.26 4.82 21.81
N ASP A 366 2.87 4.73 22.99
CA ASP A 366 2.26 4.18 24.20
C ASP A 366 2.32 5.20 25.36
N ARG A 367 1.16 5.75 25.71
CA ARG A 367 1.01 6.82 26.73
C ARG A 367 1.83 8.08 26.38
N SER A 368 1.86 8.44 25.11
CA SER A 368 2.65 9.56 24.57
C SER A 368 1.75 10.68 24.04
N ALA A 369 2.30 11.89 23.85
CA ALA A 369 1.51 13.01 23.36
C ALA A 369 2.29 14.01 22.50
N ASN A 370 1.57 14.88 21.78
CA ASN A 370 2.16 15.98 21.00
C ASN A 370 3.21 15.55 19.96
N TYR A 371 3.12 14.33 19.43
CA TYR A 371 3.99 13.90 18.35
C TYR A 371 3.64 14.61 17.04
N THR A 372 4.66 14.84 16.21
CA THR A 372 4.46 15.13 14.78
C THR A 372 5.03 13.98 13.98
N ILE A 373 4.16 13.19 13.37
CA ILE A 373 4.50 12.05 12.51
C ILE A 373 4.17 12.48 11.08
N GLN A 374 5.19 12.81 10.30
CA GLN A 374 4.98 13.42 8.99
C GLN A 374 5.89 12.91 7.88
N GLY A 375 5.32 12.66 6.70
CA GLY A 375 6.09 12.37 5.49
C GLY A 375 6.79 11.01 5.49
N ASN A 376 6.42 10.09 6.38
CA ASN A 376 7.04 8.75 6.46
C ASN A 376 6.44 7.80 5.42
N ILE A 377 7.24 6.82 4.98
CA ILE A 377 6.82 5.71 4.12
C ILE A 377 6.84 4.44 4.98
N LEU A 378 5.69 3.78 5.11
CA LEU A 378 5.44 2.72 6.09
C LEU A 378 4.92 1.46 5.39
N GLY A 379 5.68 0.36 5.47
CA GLY A 379 5.28 -0.96 4.96
C GLY A 379 5.55 -1.20 3.47
N THR A 380 6.31 -0.33 2.81
CA THR A 380 6.66 -0.47 1.39
C THR A 380 8.10 -0.02 1.09
N ASP A 381 8.54 -0.09 -0.16
CA ASP A 381 9.83 0.46 -0.61
C ASP A 381 9.75 1.97 -0.86
N PRO A 382 10.87 2.67 -1.16
CA PRO A 382 10.84 4.11 -1.45
C PRO A 382 9.93 4.53 -2.61
N SER A 383 9.54 3.60 -3.50
CA SER A 383 8.63 3.88 -4.62
C SER A 383 7.15 3.70 -4.30
N GLY A 384 6.83 3.06 -3.16
CA GLY A 384 5.45 2.76 -2.75
C GLY A 384 4.86 1.52 -3.41
N ASN A 385 5.64 0.69 -4.10
CA ASN A 385 5.11 -0.38 -4.95
C ASN A 385 5.45 -1.78 -4.47
N LEU A 386 6.54 -1.94 -3.73
CA LEU A 386 6.93 -3.25 -3.19
C LEU A 386 6.29 -3.44 -1.82
N ASP A 387 5.64 -4.58 -1.63
CA ASP A 387 5.16 -5.02 -0.32
C ASP A 387 6.35 -5.37 0.58
N LEU A 388 6.54 -4.54 1.61
CA LEU A 388 7.46 -4.75 2.71
C LEU A 388 6.71 -4.48 4.02
N GLY A 389 5.49 -5.00 4.13
CA GLY A 389 4.57 -4.73 5.24
C GLY A 389 5.22 -4.80 6.62
N ASN A 390 4.81 -3.91 7.52
CA ASN A 390 5.10 -4.11 8.94
C ASN A 390 4.13 -5.17 9.49
N GLY A 391 4.57 -5.97 10.48
CA GLY A 391 3.78 -7.06 11.09
C GLY A 391 2.60 -6.61 11.97
N PHE A 392 2.25 -5.33 11.91
CA PHE A 392 1.09 -4.70 12.56
C PHE A 392 0.78 -3.40 11.80
N SER A 393 0.03 -2.47 12.38
CA SER A 393 -0.32 -1.19 11.73
C SER A 393 0.89 -0.31 11.38
N GLY A 394 0.75 0.52 10.34
CA GLY A 394 1.78 1.48 9.95
C GLY A 394 2.08 2.48 11.08
N VAL A 395 1.02 3.11 11.60
CA VAL A 395 1.06 3.94 12.82
C VAL A 395 0.08 3.38 13.86
N LEU A 396 0.48 3.33 15.13
CA LEU A 396 -0.34 2.90 16.25
C LEU A 396 -0.25 3.90 17.42
N ALA A 397 -1.37 4.44 17.88
CA ALA A 397 -1.45 5.31 19.05
C ALA A 397 -2.32 4.69 20.15
N ILE A 398 -1.70 4.37 21.30
CA ILE A 398 -2.32 3.67 22.43
C ILE A 398 -2.27 4.57 23.67
N ASN A 399 -3.43 4.90 24.24
CA ASN A 399 -3.55 5.88 25.33
C ASN A 399 -2.73 7.17 25.06
N SER A 400 -2.67 7.59 23.80
CA SER A 400 -1.78 8.63 23.31
C SER A 400 -2.59 9.72 22.62
N SER A 401 -2.35 10.98 22.97
CA SER A 401 -3.25 12.10 22.61
C SER A 401 -2.52 13.29 22.02
N ASP A 402 -3.27 14.18 21.37
CA ASP A 402 -2.76 15.44 20.82
C ASP A 402 -1.66 15.26 19.77
N ASN A 403 -1.67 14.16 19.00
CA ASN A 403 -0.65 13.87 17.98
C ASN A 403 -1.12 14.33 16.59
N LEU A 404 -0.18 14.86 15.80
CA LEU A 404 -0.37 15.17 14.39
C LEU A 404 0.24 14.05 13.53
N ILE A 405 -0.59 13.38 12.74
CA ILE A 405 -0.21 12.33 11.78
C ILE A 405 -0.55 12.87 10.39
N GLU A 406 0.45 13.35 9.66
CA GLU A 406 0.24 14.15 8.46
C GLU A 406 1.06 13.64 7.27
N SER A 407 0.44 13.50 6.08
CA SER A 407 1.18 13.20 4.84
C SER A 407 2.10 11.98 4.88
N ASN A 408 1.76 10.96 5.66
CA ASN A 408 2.47 9.67 5.64
C ASN A 408 1.87 8.77 4.56
N LEU A 409 2.69 7.93 3.96
CA LEU A 409 2.27 6.81 3.12
C LEU A 409 2.31 5.55 3.98
N ALA A 410 1.16 4.91 4.21
CA ALA A 410 1.06 3.61 4.90
C ALA A 410 0.42 2.58 3.98
N ALA A 411 1.17 1.54 3.61
CA ALA A 411 0.69 0.50 2.70
C ALA A 411 1.21 -0.88 3.10
N PHE A 412 0.47 -1.93 2.71
CA PHE A 412 0.84 -3.34 2.90
C PHE A 412 1.08 -3.78 4.34
N ASN A 413 0.68 -2.98 5.32
CA ASN A 413 0.84 -3.35 6.72
C ASN A 413 -0.10 -4.51 7.07
N GLU A 414 0.33 -5.45 7.93
CA GLU A 414 -0.46 -6.64 8.29
C GLU A 414 -1.75 -6.32 9.09
N ARG A 415 -2.00 -5.04 9.38
CA ARG A 415 -3.25 -4.52 9.94
C ARG A 415 -3.65 -3.21 9.26
N ASP A 416 -3.98 -2.18 10.03
CA ASP A 416 -4.49 -0.89 9.56
C ASP A 416 -3.34 0.01 9.08
N GLY A 417 -3.63 0.96 8.19
CA GLY A 417 -2.66 2.01 7.88
C GLY A 417 -2.29 2.81 9.14
N ILE A 418 -3.33 3.30 9.83
CA ILE A 418 -3.23 4.11 11.05
C ILE A 418 -4.29 3.61 12.06
N LEU A 419 -3.84 3.21 13.25
CA LEU A 419 -4.72 2.72 14.33
C LEU A 419 -4.62 3.64 15.55
N ILE A 420 -5.75 4.19 16.01
CA ILE A 420 -5.87 5.01 17.22
C ILE A 420 -6.79 4.26 18.20
N THR A 421 -6.33 3.99 19.42
CA THR A 421 -7.05 3.09 20.34
C THR A 421 -6.96 3.49 21.81
N ASP A 422 -7.78 2.86 22.65
CA ASP A 422 -7.97 3.17 24.06
C ASP A 422 -8.36 4.66 24.28
N ASN A 423 -7.84 5.33 25.32
CA ASN A 423 -8.19 6.71 25.65
C ASN A 423 -7.35 7.74 24.87
N SER A 424 -7.23 7.55 23.55
CA SER A 424 -6.40 8.37 22.66
C SER A 424 -7.24 9.47 21.99
N LEU A 425 -7.14 10.71 22.48
CA LEU A 425 -7.97 11.83 22.02
C LEU A 425 -7.16 12.86 21.22
N ASN A 426 -7.85 13.69 20.44
CA ASN A 426 -7.26 14.84 19.73
C ASN A 426 -6.13 14.47 18.77
N ASN A 427 -6.16 13.27 18.20
CA ASN A 427 -5.18 12.82 17.22
C ASN A 427 -5.61 13.24 15.82
N ARG A 428 -4.97 14.29 15.29
CA ARG A 428 -5.25 14.83 13.96
C ARG A 428 -4.58 13.95 12.91
N VAL A 429 -5.38 13.24 12.13
CA VAL A 429 -4.95 12.40 11.00
C VAL A 429 -5.31 13.14 9.73
N THR A 430 -4.33 13.62 8.96
CA THR A 430 -4.63 14.51 7.83
C THR A 430 -3.72 14.25 6.64
N GLN A 431 -4.28 14.25 5.44
CA GLN A 431 -3.54 14.10 4.18
C GLN A 431 -2.65 12.83 4.09
N ASN A 432 -2.91 11.79 4.87
CA ASN A 432 -2.18 10.53 4.76
C ASN A 432 -2.67 9.74 3.55
N THR A 433 -1.76 9.06 2.88
CA THR A 433 -2.04 8.09 1.83
C THR A 433 -2.05 6.70 2.43
N THR A 434 -3.17 6.00 2.34
CA THR A 434 -3.31 4.61 2.78
C THR A 434 -3.83 3.74 1.65
N TYR A 435 -3.27 2.55 1.46
CA TYR A 435 -3.73 1.58 0.45
C TYR A 435 -3.15 0.19 0.69
N SER A 436 -3.90 -0.85 0.30
CA SER A 436 -3.46 -2.24 0.37
C SER A 436 -2.98 -2.66 1.76
N ASN A 437 -3.44 -2.01 2.83
CA ASN A 437 -3.27 -2.52 4.19
C ASN A 437 -4.24 -3.69 4.39
N VAL A 438 -3.95 -4.61 5.30
CA VAL A 438 -4.80 -5.81 5.47
C VAL A 438 -6.18 -5.47 6.05
N ASN A 439 -6.28 -4.40 6.83
CA ASN A 439 -7.53 -3.89 7.40
C ASN A 439 -7.82 -2.45 6.90
N LEU A 440 -8.36 -1.58 7.75
CA LEU A 440 -8.78 -0.22 7.38
C LEU A 440 -7.58 0.72 7.18
N GLY A 441 -7.76 1.77 6.38
CA GLY A 441 -6.76 2.82 6.26
C GLY A 441 -6.57 3.62 7.56
N ILE A 442 -7.69 3.92 8.22
CA ILE A 442 -7.74 4.54 9.56
C ILE A 442 -8.76 3.77 10.39
N ASP A 443 -8.37 3.34 11.58
CA ASP A 443 -9.22 2.61 12.55
C ASP A 443 -9.20 3.31 13.92
N LEU A 444 -10.37 3.51 14.52
CA LEU A 444 -10.60 4.07 15.85
C LEU A 444 -11.05 3.00 16.85
N ALA A 445 -10.24 1.95 17.03
CA ALA A 445 -10.66 0.78 17.78
C ALA A 445 -10.77 0.95 19.31
N THR A 446 -11.82 0.41 19.91
CA THR A 446 -12.08 0.53 21.36
C THR A 446 -11.18 -0.32 22.25
N THR A 447 -10.60 -1.44 21.77
CA THR A 447 -9.62 -2.24 22.51
C THR A 447 -8.61 -2.99 21.63
N LEU A 448 -7.35 -3.05 22.07
CA LEU A 448 -6.32 -3.91 21.50
C LEU A 448 -6.45 -5.37 21.99
N ALA A 449 -7.38 -6.14 21.44
CA ALA A 449 -7.25 -7.59 21.58
C ALA A 449 -6.19 -8.08 20.57
N PRO A 450 -5.17 -8.87 20.98
CA PRO A 450 -4.08 -9.33 20.09
C PRO A 450 -4.54 -10.15 18.88
N ASN A 451 -5.83 -10.50 18.83
CA ASN A 451 -6.48 -11.34 17.84
C ASN A 451 -7.82 -10.73 17.35
N ALA A 452 -8.19 -9.53 17.80
CA ALA A 452 -9.25 -8.78 17.15
C ALA A 452 -8.63 -8.15 15.90
N PHE A 453 -9.05 -8.66 14.75
CA PHE A 453 -9.35 -7.81 13.60
C PHE A 453 -10.17 -6.63 14.15
N GLY A 454 -9.86 -5.39 13.77
CA GLY A 454 -10.50 -4.19 14.31
C GLY A 454 -12.01 -4.37 14.49
N ASP A 455 -12.61 -3.65 15.44
CA ASP A 455 -14.07 -3.70 15.68
C ASP A 455 -14.90 -3.20 14.49
N GLY A 456 -14.24 -2.86 13.38
CA GLY A 456 -14.79 -2.47 12.10
C GLY A 456 -14.94 -0.96 12.05
N VAL A 457 -15.57 -0.47 10.98
CA VAL A 457 -15.84 0.96 10.86
C VAL A 457 -16.75 1.41 12.01
N THR A 458 -16.27 2.42 12.75
CA THR A 458 -16.96 3.09 13.85
C THR A 458 -18.35 3.58 13.39
N PRO A 459 -19.45 3.26 14.09
CA PRO A 459 -20.79 3.67 13.66
C PRO A 459 -20.95 5.19 13.53
N ASN A 460 -21.67 5.64 12.50
CA ASN A 460 -22.00 7.06 12.31
C ASN A 460 -23.39 7.35 12.90
N ASP A 461 -23.46 7.85 14.13
CA ASP A 461 -24.70 7.90 14.92
C ASP A 461 -25.26 9.33 15.12
N PRO A 462 -26.59 9.50 15.32
CA PRO A 462 -27.20 10.83 15.29
C PRO A 462 -26.67 11.81 16.34
N GLY A 463 -25.99 12.85 15.85
CA GLY A 463 -25.46 13.94 16.67
C GLY A 463 -24.15 13.64 17.39
N ASP A 464 -23.55 12.46 17.17
CA ASP A 464 -22.20 12.07 17.62
C ASP A 464 -21.97 12.12 19.15
N PRO A 465 -22.82 11.50 20.01
CA PRO A 465 -22.64 11.47 21.46
C PRO A 465 -21.53 10.53 21.95
N ASP A 466 -20.84 9.83 21.06
CA ASP A 466 -19.92 8.77 21.42
C ASP A 466 -18.65 9.26 22.14
N THR A 467 -17.99 8.32 22.81
CA THR A 467 -16.75 8.55 23.55
C THR A 467 -15.79 7.40 23.28
N GLY A 468 -14.51 7.69 23.13
CA GLY A 468 -13.49 6.70 22.78
C GLY A 468 -12.31 7.35 22.07
N PRO A 469 -11.46 6.57 21.38
CA PRO A 469 -10.44 7.10 20.47
C PRO A 469 -11.01 8.18 19.55
N ASN A 470 -10.40 9.37 19.56
CA ASN A 470 -10.90 10.54 18.84
C ASN A 470 -12.41 10.81 19.02
N ASN A 471 -12.96 10.52 20.20
CA ASN A 471 -14.40 10.56 20.49
C ASN A 471 -15.27 9.80 19.48
N HIS A 472 -14.71 8.84 18.72
CA HIS A 472 -15.40 8.14 17.64
C HIS A 472 -16.04 9.09 16.61
N GLN A 473 -15.39 10.23 16.35
CA GLN A 473 -15.90 11.29 15.48
C GLN A 473 -16.60 10.75 14.24
N ASN A 474 -17.86 11.15 14.04
CA ASN A 474 -18.64 10.78 12.86
C ASN A 474 -17.92 11.18 11.57
N PHE A 475 -17.80 10.25 10.62
CA PHE A 475 -17.25 10.54 9.29
C PHE A 475 -18.28 11.23 8.36
N PRO A 476 -17.83 11.86 7.26
CA PRO A 476 -18.73 12.40 6.24
C PRO A 476 -19.59 11.34 5.56
N VAL A 477 -20.88 11.61 5.39
CA VAL A 477 -21.75 10.85 4.49
C VAL A 477 -21.80 11.59 3.15
N ILE A 478 -21.18 11.02 2.12
CA ILE A 478 -21.18 11.58 0.76
C ILE A 478 -22.47 11.15 0.05
N ALA A 479 -23.22 12.14 -0.46
CA ALA A 479 -24.46 11.93 -1.19
C ALA A 479 -24.24 11.88 -2.71
N SER A 480 -23.34 12.72 -3.23
CA SER A 480 -22.89 12.67 -4.62
C SER A 480 -21.50 13.28 -4.77
N ALA A 481 -20.81 12.89 -5.84
CA ALA A 481 -19.54 13.47 -6.26
C ALA A 481 -19.61 13.67 -7.78
N ASP A 482 -19.62 14.92 -8.22
CA ASP A 482 -19.99 15.28 -9.58
C ASP A 482 -18.88 16.12 -10.23
N LEU A 483 -18.29 15.65 -11.32
CA LEU A 483 -17.20 16.34 -12.02
C LEU A 483 -17.76 17.24 -13.13
N THR A 484 -17.77 18.56 -12.91
CA THR A 484 -18.15 19.60 -13.91
C THR A 484 -17.11 20.70 -14.05
N GLY A 485 -15.87 20.29 -14.29
CA GLY A 485 -14.71 21.20 -14.32
C GLY A 485 -14.12 21.46 -12.93
N THR A 486 -14.94 21.46 -11.88
CA THR A 486 -14.56 21.18 -10.49
C THR A 486 -15.20 19.87 -10.04
N LEU A 487 -14.64 19.23 -9.01
CA LEU A 487 -15.25 18.09 -8.34
C LEU A 487 -16.18 18.63 -7.26
N ASP A 488 -17.49 18.62 -7.52
CA ASP A 488 -18.52 19.07 -6.61
C ASP A 488 -19.01 17.89 -5.76
N ILE A 489 -18.72 17.92 -4.46
CA ILE A 489 -19.01 16.83 -3.53
C ILE A 489 -20.13 17.28 -2.60
N ALA A 490 -21.29 16.64 -2.72
CA ALA A 490 -22.40 16.82 -1.80
C ALA A 490 -22.25 15.87 -0.61
N TYR A 491 -22.19 16.38 0.62
CA TYR A 491 -21.98 15.56 1.82
C TYR A 491 -22.61 16.18 3.07
N SER A 492 -22.70 15.40 4.15
CA SER A 492 -23.11 15.88 5.48
C SER A 492 -22.34 15.17 6.58
N VAL A 493 -22.18 15.83 7.72
CA VAL A 493 -21.64 15.23 8.96
C VAL A 493 -22.66 15.52 10.07
N ASP A 494 -23.23 14.49 10.69
CA ASP A 494 -24.22 14.64 11.76
C ASP A 494 -23.55 14.72 13.14
N SER A 495 -22.79 15.79 13.38
CA SER A 495 -22.15 16.06 14.69
C SER A 495 -22.69 17.34 15.32
N LEU A 496 -23.22 17.25 16.54
CA LEU A 496 -23.70 18.41 17.29
C LEU A 496 -22.53 19.21 17.88
N ASN A 497 -22.66 20.54 17.96
CA ASN A 497 -21.67 21.43 18.60
C ASN A 497 -21.41 21.11 20.09
N THR A 498 -22.24 20.28 20.73
CA THR A 498 -22.02 19.82 22.10
C THR A 498 -21.03 18.67 22.19
N ASN A 499 -20.82 17.94 21.09
CA ASN A 499 -20.03 16.72 21.06
C ASN A 499 -18.77 16.85 20.19
N SER A 500 -18.82 17.63 19.11
CA SER A 500 -17.64 17.96 18.28
C SER A 500 -17.32 19.46 18.33
N ALA A 501 -16.03 19.79 18.35
CA ALA A 501 -15.59 21.18 18.29
C ALA A 501 -15.55 21.68 16.85
N TYR A 502 -16.17 22.84 16.58
CA TYR A 502 -16.15 23.47 15.25
C TYR A 502 -15.03 24.54 15.17
N PRO A 503 -14.48 24.83 13.96
CA PRO A 503 -14.90 24.30 12.66
C PRO A 503 -14.56 22.81 12.44
N LEU A 504 -15.36 22.14 11.62
CA LEU A 504 -15.04 20.82 11.09
C LEU A 504 -14.30 20.97 9.76
N THR A 505 -13.28 20.16 9.54
CA THR A 505 -12.55 20.06 8.27
C THR A 505 -12.82 18.69 7.64
N ALA A 506 -13.54 18.65 6.53
CA ALA A 506 -13.70 17.43 5.74
C ALA A 506 -12.56 17.32 4.71
N GLU A 507 -11.92 16.16 4.62
CA GLU A 507 -10.86 15.86 3.66
C GLU A 507 -11.31 14.75 2.70
N PHE A 508 -11.08 14.94 1.40
CA PHE A 508 -11.55 14.05 0.34
C PHE A 508 -10.38 13.37 -0.36
N PHE A 509 -10.54 12.09 -0.68
CA PHE A 509 -9.49 11.25 -1.26
C PHE A 509 -10.06 10.36 -2.37
N LEU A 510 -9.27 10.08 -3.41
CA LEU A 510 -9.50 8.89 -4.24
C LEU A 510 -9.21 7.66 -3.40
N THR A 511 -10.08 6.67 -3.51
CA THR A 511 -9.89 5.40 -2.81
C THR A 511 -8.82 4.54 -3.47
N ASP A 512 -8.31 3.56 -2.73
CA ASP A 512 -7.58 2.42 -3.28
C ASP A 512 -8.51 1.43 -4.02
N ILE A 513 -7.93 0.41 -4.65
CA ILE A 513 -8.66 -0.50 -5.55
C ILE A 513 -9.76 -1.30 -4.86
N ASP A 514 -9.65 -1.53 -3.55
CA ASP A 514 -10.63 -2.29 -2.78
C ASP A 514 -11.74 -1.40 -2.17
N GLY A 515 -11.59 -0.07 -2.24
CA GLY A 515 -12.67 0.89 -1.96
C GLY A 515 -12.79 1.36 -0.51
N GLU A 516 -11.81 1.05 0.34
CA GLU A 516 -11.90 1.24 1.80
C GLU A 516 -10.82 2.16 2.38
N GLU A 517 -9.87 2.64 1.56
CA GLU A 517 -8.73 3.44 2.01
C GLU A 517 -8.50 4.71 1.19
N GLY A 518 -8.09 5.81 1.81
CA GLY A 518 -7.77 7.07 1.12
C GLY A 518 -6.38 7.06 0.48
N ARG A 519 -6.28 6.73 -0.80
CA ARG A 519 -5.01 6.65 -1.55
C ARG A 519 -4.49 8.03 -1.97
N THR A 520 -5.32 8.88 -2.56
CA THR A 520 -4.86 10.15 -3.15
C THR A 520 -5.66 11.32 -2.61
N TYR A 521 -5.01 12.25 -1.91
CA TYR A 521 -5.65 13.48 -1.43
C TYR A 521 -6.13 14.38 -2.57
N LEU A 522 -7.38 14.82 -2.51
CA LEU A 522 -8.02 15.66 -3.52
C LEU A 522 -8.21 17.11 -3.06
N GLY A 523 -8.50 17.31 -1.77
CA GLY A 523 -8.74 18.62 -1.18
C GLY A 523 -9.57 18.54 0.08
N SER A 524 -9.98 19.70 0.60
CA SER A 524 -10.76 19.80 1.83
C SER A 524 -11.80 20.92 1.79
N ASP A 525 -12.78 20.84 2.68
CA ASP A 525 -13.74 21.90 2.99
C ASP A 525 -13.82 22.11 4.51
N GLU A 526 -13.73 23.37 4.96
CA GLU A 526 -13.79 23.75 6.37
C GLU A 526 -15.05 24.59 6.64
N TYR A 527 -15.78 24.27 7.71
CA TYR A 527 -17.00 25.00 8.04
C TYR A 527 -17.30 25.14 9.52
N ALA A 528 -17.98 26.24 9.87
CA ALA A 528 -18.08 26.74 11.24
C ALA A 528 -19.31 26.24 12.03
N ASP A 529 -20.37 25.76 11.39
CA ASP A 529 -21.54 25.13 12.06
C ASP A 529 -22.46 24.35 11.10
N GLY A 530 -23.28 23.46 11.69
CA GLY A 530 -24.49 22.88 11.08
C GLY A 530 -24.36 21.48 10.49
N ALA A 531 -25.17 20.53 10.98
CA ALA A 531 -25.30 19.15 10.50
C ALA A 531 -26.09 19.00 9.18
N GLY A 532 -26.14 20.05 8.36
CA GLY A 532 -26.90 20.07 7.10
C GLY A 532 -26.11 19.48 5.95
N MET A 533 -26.81 19.12 4.87
CA MET A 533 -26.18 18.77 3.59
C MET A 533 -25.44 20.00 3.03
N ARG A 534 -24.21 19.79 2.57
CA ARG A 534 -23.27 20.80 2.09
C ARG A 534 -22.71 20.35 0.75
N THR A 535 -22.17 21.31 -0.01
CA THR A 535 -21.48 21.02 -1.26
C THR A 535 -20.11 21.68 -1.24
N ALA A 536 -19.05 20.88 -1.38
CA ALA A 536 -17.68 21.34 -1.54
C ALA A 536 -17.30 21.30 -3.03
N SER A 537 -16.86 22.42 -3.59
CA SER A 537 -16.34 22.49 -4.96
C SER A 537 -14.82 22.46 -4.94
N ILE A 538 -14.24 21.29 -5.22
CA ILE A 538 -12.80 21.05 -5.16
C ILE A 538 -12.18 21.22 -6.55
N ASN A 539 -11.04 21.90 -6.63
CA ASN A 539 -10.15 21.84 -7.79
C ASN A 539 -9.06 20.83 -7.45
N PRO A 540 -9.22 19.54 -7.79
CA PRO A 540 -8.32 18.52 -7.28
C PRO A 540 -6.89 18.75 -7.80
N ALA A 541 -5.91 18.58 -6.91
CA ALA A 541 -4.49 18.69 -7.28
C ALA A 541 -4.04 17.53 -8.19
N SER A 542 -4.76 16.41 -8.13
CA SER A 542 -4.58 15.20 -8.92
C SER A 542 -5.70 15.07 -9.96
N THR A 543 -5.43 14.36 -11.06
CA THR A 543 -6.48 14.06 -12.05
C THR A 543 -7.55 13.18 -11.40
N VAL A 544 -8.81 13.59 -11.52
CA VAL A 544 -9.99 12.82 -11.16
C VAL A 544 -10.79 12.60 -12.43
N SER A 545 -11.29 11.39 -12.63
CA SER A 545 -12.08 10.96 -13.77
C SER A 545 -13.46 10.49 -13.32
N PRO A 546 -14.50 10.62 -14.16
CA PRO A 546 -15.74 9.87 -13.96
C PRO A 546 -15.44 8.38 -13.83
N GLY A 547 -16.08 7.70 -12.86
CA GLY A 547 -15.81 6.29 -12.56
C GLY A 547 -14.78 6.08 -11.44
N ASP A 548 -14.00 7.10 -11.08
CA ASP A 548 -13.22 7.08 -9.85
C ASP A 548 -14.15 6.96 -8.63
N ARG A 549 -13.64 6.45 -7.52
CA ARG A 549 -14.37 6.42 -6.24
C ARG A 549 -13.69 7.32 -5.23
N ILE A 550 -14.48 8.03 -4.43
CA ILE A 550 -13.97 8.91 -3.37
C ILE A 550 -14.41 8.45 -1.99
N VAL A 551 -13.52 8.62 -1.01
CA VAL A 551 -13.77 8.49 0.43
C VAL A 551 -13.40 9.80 1.12
N ALA A 552 -13.89 10.00 2.34
CA ALA A 552 -13.60 11.20 3.10
C ALA A 552 -13.42 10.94 4.59
N THR A 553 -12.67 11.82 5.25
CA THR A 553 -12.59 11.92 6.71
C THR A 553 -13.10 13.29 7.15
N VAL A 554 -13.40 13.44 8.43
CA VAL A 554 -13.59 14.76 9.04
C VAL A 554 -12.75 14.89 10.30
N THR A 555 -12.19 16.07 10.51
CA THR A 555 -11.46 16.44 11.72
C THR A 555 -12.16 17.58 12.43
N ASP A 556 -12.39 17.45 13.74
CA ASP A 556 -12.91 18.53 14.57
C ASP A 556 -11.81 19.54 14.96
N ALA A 557 -12.20 20.70 15.51
CA ALA A 557 -11.26 21.76 15.88
C ALA A 557 -10.34 21.42 17.08
N ASN A 558 -10.63 20.34 17.81
CA ASN A 558 -9.73 19.80 18.83
C ASN A 558 -8.72 18.80 18.24
N GLY A 559 -8.91 18.36 17.00
CA GLY A 559 -8.04 17.42 16.29
C GLY A 559 -8.59 15.99 16.22
N ASN A 560 -9.79 15.70 16.72
CA ASN A 560 -10.38 14.38 16.62
C ASN A 560 -10.74 14.09 15.15
N THR A 561 -10.10 13.11 14.54
CA THR A 561 -10.35 12.71 13.15
C THR A 561 -11.11 11.39 13.11
N SER A 562 -12.12 11.33 12.25
CA SER A 562 -12.88 10.12 11.93
C SER A 562 -12.07 9.10 11.13
N GLU A 563 -12.60 7.88 11.02
CA GLU A 563 -12.21 6.94 9.98
C GLU A 563 -12.69 7.41 8.59
N PHE A 564 -12.37 6.64 7.55
CA PHE A 564 -12.87 6.92 6.19
C PHE A 564 -14.36 6.60 6.05
N SER A 565 -15.07 7.44 5.30
CA SER A 565 -16.45 7.21 4.89
C SER A 565 -16.57 6.01 3.93
N ALA A 566 -17.80 5.52 3.76
CA ALA A 566 -18.13 4.70 2.60
C ALA A 566 -17.79 5.45 1.29
N ASN A 567 -17.35 4.71 0.28
CA ASN A 567 -16.96 5.32 -0.99
C ASN A 567 -18.18 5.67 -1.86
N VAL A 568 -18.03 6.73 -2.67
CA VAL A 568 -19.02 7.16 -3.66
C VAL A 568 -18.34 7.30 -5.01
N LEU A 569 -19.01 6.83 -6.06
CA LEU A 569 -18.56 6.98 -7.44
C LEU A 569 -18.59 8.45 -7.84
N VAL A 570 -17.52 8.94 -8.45
CA VAL A 570 -17.47 10.22 -9.14
C VAL A 570 -18.31 10.07 -10.41
N GLY A 571 -19.47 10.69 -10.40
CA GLY A 571 -20.25 10.93 -11.61
C GLY A 571 -19.56 11.99 -12.46
N GLY A 572 -19.55 11.83 -13.78
CA GLY A 572 -19.41 12.97 -14.68
C GLY A 572 -20.79 13.62 -14.81
N MET A 573 -20.93 14.94 -14.68
CA MET A 573 -22.26 15.51 -14.98
C MET A 573 -22.49 15.67 -16.48
N ALA A 574 -23.77 15.46 -16.78
CA ALA A 574 -24.53 15.82 -17.97
C ALA A 574 -24.40 14.86 -19.15
N VAL A 575 -25.08 13.70 -19.02
CA VAL A 575 -25.66 12.93 -20.13
C VAL A 575 -26.07 13.91 -21.23
N THR A 576 -25.40 13.86 -22.38
CA THR A 576 -25.59 14.85 -23.44
C THR A 576 -27.01 14.80 -23.99
N ASN A 577 -27.57 13.59 -24.15
CA ASN A 577 -28.94 13.37 -24.62
C ASN A 577 -29.58 12.13 -23.99
N VAL A 578 -30.86 12.22 -23.62
CA VAL A 578 -31.68 11.10 -23.14
C VAL A 578 -32.66 10.68 -24.24
N LEU A 579 -32.54 9.45 -24.73
CA LEU A 579 -33.39 8.85 -25.75
C LEU A 579 -34.30 7.83 -25.09
N THR A 580 -35.62 8.03 -25.16
CA THR A 580 -36.59 7.17 -24.45
C THR A 580 -37.29 6.22 -25.42
N VAL A 581 -36.96 4.94 -25.35
CA VAL A 581 -37.63 3.86 -26.08
C VAL A 581 -39.02 3.67 -25.51
N ASN A 582 -40.05 3.85 -26.35
CA ASN A 582 -41.46 3.76 -25.96
C ASN A 582 -42.25 2.76 -26.82
N SER A 583 -41.58 1.95 -27.64
CA SER A 583 -42.21 0.93 -28.49
C SER A 583 -41.35 -0.32 -28.54
N THR A 584 -41.99 -1.49 -28.57
CA THR A 584 -41.32 -2.78 -28.84
C THR A 584 -41.02 -3.02 -30.32
N GLY A 585 -41.36 -2.08 -31.21
CA GLY A 585 -41.05 -2.15 -32.63
C GLY A 585 -39.54 -2.12 -32.94
N ASP A 586 -39.21 -2.35 -34.21
CA ASP A 586 -37.81 -2.44 -34.71
C ASP A 586 -37.54 -1.51 -35.91
N SER A 587 -38.43 -0.56 -36.19
CA SER A 587 -38.21 0.37 -37.30
C SER A 587 -37.01 1.29 -37.01
N PRO A 588 -36.17 1.61 -38.00
CA PRO A 588 -35.05 2.53 -37.83
C PRO A 588 -35.52 3.97 -37.61
N ASP A 589 -34.60 4.84 -37.19
CA ASP A 589 -34.85 6.27 -37.10
C ASP A 589 -35.08 6.87 -38.50
N SER A 590 -36.11 7.72 -38.61
CA SER A 590 -36.47 8.37 -39.86
C SER A 590 -35.51 9.49 -40.26
N ASN A 591 -34.78 10.06 -39.29
CA ASN A 591 -33.76 11.09 -39.48
C ASN A 591 -32.71 11.08 -38.34
N PRO A 592 -31.72 10.16 -38.38
CA PRO A 592 -30.79 9.89 -37.27
C PRO A 592 -29.95 11.07 -36.74
N SER A 593 -29.93 12.23 -37.39
CA SER A 593 -29.04 13.35 -37.02
C SER A 593 -29.78 14.61 -36.54
N ASP A 594 -31.07 14.52 -36.23
CA ASP A 594 -31.85 15.68 -35.76
C ASP A 594 -32.04 15.76 -34.24
N GLY A 595 -31.53 14.78 -33.50
CA GLY A 595 -31.61 14.72 -32.05
C GLY A 595 -32.97 14.27 -31.51
N VAL A 596 -33.85 13.75 -32.37
CA VAL A 596 -35.16 13.25 -31.98
C VAL A 596 -35.27 11.79 -32.38
N CYS A 597 -35.32 10.88 -31.40
CA CYS A 597 -35.61 9.48 -31.70
C CYS A 597 -37.04 9.32 -32.24
N SER A 598 -37.18 9.05 -33.54
CA SER A 598 -38.48 8.88 -34.19
C SER A 598 -38.46 8.00 -35.43
N THR A 599 -39.31 6.98 -35.46
CA THR A 599 -39.57 6.15 -36.65
C THR A 599 -40.49 6.83 -37.68
N GLY A 600 -41.07 7.99 -37.36
CA GLY A 600 -42.13 8.64 -38.13
C GLY A 600 -43.56 8.20 -37.77
N ASN A 601 -43.72 7.22 -36.87
CA ASN A 601 -45.01 6.86 -36.27
C ASN A 601 -45.18 7.53 -34.89
N MET A 602 -46.33 7.30 -34.24
CA MET A 602 -46.68 7.83 -32.92
C MET A 602 -47.09 6.71 -31.96
N VAL A 603 -46.66 6.79 -30.70
CA VAL A 603 -47.17 6.00 -29.58
C VAL A 603 -47.89 6.96 -28.63
N GLY A 604 -49.21 6.88 -28.58
CA GLY A 604 -50.03 7.88 -27.86
C GLY A 604 -49.85 9.28 -28.46
N SER A 605 -49.35 10.24 -27.66
CA SER A 605 -49.02 11.61 -28.09
C SER A 605 -47.56 11.82 -28.47
N ASP A 606 -46.71 10.83 -28.25
CA ASP A 606 -45.26 10.96 -28.39
C ASP A 606 -44.78 10.25 -29.66
N PRO A 607 -43.70 10.74 -30.31
CA PRO A 607 -43.09 10.04 -31.43
C PRO A 607 -42.72 8.60 -31.03
N GLU A 608 -42.96 7.64 -31.92
CA GLU A 608 -42.50 6.27 -31.70
C GLU A 608 -40.96 6.23 -31.75
N CYS A 609 -40.34 5.82 -30.65
CA CYS A 609 -38.91 5.58 -30.52
C CYS A 609 -38.70 4.10 -30.20
N THR A 610 -38.10 3.37 -31.15
CA THR A 610 -37.67 1.98 -30.99
C THR A 610 -36.22 1.94 -30.48
N LEU A 611 -35.77 0.81 -29.95
CA LEU A 611 -34.36 0.65 -29.56
C LEU A 611 -33.41 0.82 -30.76
N CYS A 612 -33.82 0.34 -31.95
CA CYS A 612 -33.06 0.53 -33.19
C CYS A 612 -32.90 2.02 -33.54
N ALA A 613 -33.99 2.79 -33.46
CA ALA A 613 -33.96 4.23 -33.70
C ALA A 613 -33.11 4.98 -32.66
N ALA A 614 -33.22 4.61 -31.37
CA ALA A 614 -32.45 5.22 -30.30
C ALA A 614 -30.93 5.00 -30.48
N ILE A 615 -30.50 3.79 -30.83
CA ILE A 615 -29.07 3.52 -31.10
C ILE A 615 -28.57 4.32 -32.30
N GLN A 616 -29.35 4.40 -33.40
CA GLN A 616 -28.98 5.21 -34.57
C GLN A 616 -28.85 6.69 -34.23
N GLN A 617 -29.77 7.20 -33.40
CA GLN A 617 -29.76 8.58 -32.96
C GLN A 617 -28.55 8.87 -32.06
N ALA A 618 -28.22 7.99 -31.11
CA ALA A 618 -27.03 8.13 -30.24
C ALA A 618 -25.73 8.15 -31.07
N ASN A 619 -25.56 7.22 -32.00
CA ASN A 619 -24.38 7.15 -32.87
C ASN A 619 -24.18 8.38 -33.78
N ALA A 620 -25.25 9.10 -34.09
CA ALA A 620 -25.23 10.21 -35.04
C ALA A 620 -25.17 11.59 -34.37
N LEU A 621 -25.28 11.66 -33.04
CA LEU A 621 -25.11 12.88 -32.26
C LEU A 621 -23.63 13.28 -32.12
N GLY A 622 -22.70 12.35 -32.34
CA GLY A 622 -21.27 12.63 -32.44
C GLY A 622 -20.64 13.01 -31.10
N ASN A 623 -20.88 12.20 -30.07
CA ASN A 623 -20.25 12.37 -28.76
C ASN A 623 -18.78 11.94 -28.85
N ALA A 624 -17.93 12.86 -29.30
CA ALA A 624 -16.52 12.61 -29.59
C ALA A 624 -15.62 12.41 -28.34
N SER A 625 -16.19 12.22 -27.14
CA SER A 625 -15.41 11.96 -25.92
C SER A 625 -16.04 10.85 -25.07
N GLU A 626 -15.21 9.90 -24.64
CA GLU A 626 -15.51 8.75 -23.75
C GLU A 626 -16.18 9.15 -22.42
N ASN A 627 -16.07 10.43 -22.02
CA ASN A 627 -16.55 10.96 -20.73
C ASN A 627 -17.98 11.53 -20.73
N ASN A 628 -18.75 11.35 -21.82
CA ASN A 628 -20.13 11.79 -21.87
C ASN A 628 -21.02 10.92 -22.79
N PRO A 629 -21.41 9.72 -22.31
CA PRO A 629 -22.26 8.85 -23.10
C PRO A 629 -23.70 9.40 -23.21
N ASP A 630 -24.34 9.17 -24.35
CA ASP A 630 -25.80 9.33 -24.43
C ASP A 630 -26.49 8.25 -23.57
N GLU A 631 -27.72 8.48 -23.13
CA GLU A 631 -28.49 7.50 -22.37
C GLU A 631 -29.74 7.06 -23.12
N ILE A 632 -29.86 5.75 -23.31
CA ILE A 632 -31.06 5.09 -23.83
C ILE A 632 -31.82 4.49 -22.64
N ARG A 633 -33.01 5.06 -22.38
CA ARG A 633 -33.95 4.61 -21.35
C ARG A 633 -35.17 3.92 -21.98
N PHE A 634 -35.89 3.14 -21.19
CA PHE A 634 -37.11 2.47 -21.59
C PHE A 634 -38.30 3.00 -20.79
N ALA A 635 -39.36 3.38 -21.50
CA ALA A 635 -40.65 3.76 -20.95
C ALA A 635 -41.77 3.25 -21.86
N ILE A 636 -41.73 1.95 -22.15
CA ILE A 636 -42.71 1.28 -23.01
C ILE A 636 -44.06 1.25 -22.27
N PRO A 637 -45.14 1.76 -22.89
CA PRO A 637 -46.48 1.77 -22.29
C PRO A 637 -47.05 0.37 -22.07
N ALA A 638 -47.87 0.22 -21.03
CA ALA A 638 -48.47 -1.07 -20.68
C ALA A 638 -49.39 -1.65 -21.76
N ASP A 639 -49.96 -0.82 -22.65
CA ASP A 639 -50.81 -1.23 -23.76
C ASP A 639 -50.04 -1.60 -25.05
N ASP A 640 -48.70 -1.64 -24.99
CA ASP A 640 -47.86 -2.16 -26.06
C ASP A 640 -48.24 -3.64 -26.39
N PRO A 641 -48.37 -3.99 -27.68
CA PRO A 641 -48.83 -5.32 -28.10
C PRO A 641 -47.92 -6.48 -27.66
N ASN A 642 -46.66 -6.22 -27.32
CA ASN A 642 -45.67 -7.24 -26.92
C ASN A 642 -45.39 -7.20 -25.41
N HIS A 643 -46.39 -6.85 -24.60
CA HIS A 643 -46.36 -6.94 -23.15
C HIS A 643 -46.87 -8.31 -22.68
N PHE A 644 -45.97 -9.10 -22.08
CA PHE A 644 -46.15 -10.51 -21.80
C PHE A 644 -46.04 -10.86 -20.31
N TYR A 645 -46.60 -11.99 -19.93
CA TYR A 645 -46.42 -12.59 -18.60
C TYR A 645 -46.46 -14.12 -18.70
N TYR A 646 -45.90 -14.82 -17.72
CA TYR A 646 -46.03 -16.27 -17.63
C TYR A 646 -47.34 -16.66 -16.96
N MET A 647 -48.11 -17.54 -17.60
CA MET A 647 -49.34 -18.07 -17.02
C MET A 647 -49.02 -19.18 -16.01
N ASP A 648 -49.70 -19.16 -14.86
CA ASP A 648 -49.57 -20.16 -13.80
C ASP A 648 -49.85 -21.58 -14.32
N ASN A 649 -48.86 -22.45 -14.16
CA ASN A 649 -48.95 -23.86 -14.50
C ASN A 649 -49.28 -24.78 -13.32
N GLY A 650 -49.35 -24.23 -12.10
CA GLY A 650 -49.63 -24.93 -10.86
C GLY A 650 -48.51 -25.84 -10.34
N ILE A 651 -47.28 -25.71 -10.86
CA ILE A 651 -46.09 -26.49 -10.46
C ILE A 651 -45.11 -25.54 -9.76
N PRO A 652 -44.90 -25.67 -8.44
CA PRO A 652 -43.96 -24.83 -7.70
C PRO A 652 -42.52 -24.90 -8.22
N GLU A 653 -41.81 -23.77 -8.11
CA GLU A 653 -40.44 -23.56 -8.59
C GLU A 653 -40.24 -23.83 -10.09
N SER A 654 -41.29 -23.68 -10.90
CA SER A 654 -41.25 -23.98 -12.33
C SER A 654 -42.02 -22.95 -13.12
N VAL A 655 -41.32 -22.19 -13.95
CA VAL A 655 -41.94 -21.29 -14.93
C VAL A 655 -42.13 -22.04 -16.25
N THR A 656 -43.37 -22.17 -16.73
CA THR A 656 -43.65 -22.76 -18.06
C THR A 656 -43.79 -21.68 -19.11
N GLN A 657 -43.32 -21.97 -20.33
CA GLN A 657 -43.46 -21.09 -21.51
C GLN A 657 -44.90 -20.88 -22.03
N THR A 658 -45.92 -21.11 -21.21
CA THR A 658 -47.27 -20.67 -21.55
C THR A 658 -47.34 -19.16 -21.31
N ILE A 659 -47.16 -18.39 -22.38
CA ILE A 659 -47.08 -16.91 -22.31
C ILE A 659 -48.46 -16.32 -22.59
N GLY A 660 -48.90 -15.43 -21.71
CA GLY A 660 -50.07 -14.57 -21.91
C GLY A 660 -49.66 -13.16 -22.31
N THR A 661 -50.60 -12.40 -22.87
CA THR A 661 -50.47 -10.96 -23.13
C THR A 661 -51.26 -10.19 -22.07
N THR A 662 -50.74 -9.02 -21.70
CA THR A 662 -51.38 -8.15 -20.71
C THR A 662 -51.37 -6.70 -21.18
N THR A 663 -52.30 -5.90 -20.67
CA THR A 663 -52.30 -4.44 -20.82
C THR A 663 -52.29 -3.73 -19.46
N ALA A 664 -52.06 -4.51 -18.40
CA ALA A 664 -52.03 -4.02 -17.03
C ALA A 664 -50.79 -3.18 -16.76
N MET A 665 -50.96 -2.05 -16.07
CA MET A 665 -49.83 -1.20 -15.63
C MET A 665 -49.09 -1.76 -14.41
N ASP A 666 -49.69 -2.72 -13.70
CA ASP A 666 -49.16 -3.32 -12.47
C ASP A 666 -49.38 -4.85 -12.49
N ASP A 667 -48.35 -5.62 -12.19
CA ASP A 667 -48.37 -7.08 -12.16
C ASP A 667 -49.39 -7.63 -11.17
N ALA A 668 -49.61 -6.94 -10.05
CA ALA A 668 -50.57 -7.37 -9.03
C ALA A 668 -52.02 -7.45 -9.56
N SER A 669 -52.28 -6.80 -10.70
CA SER A 669 -53.60 -6.81 -11.36
C SER A 669 -53.73 -7.87 -12.47
N ILE A 670 -52.65 -8.60 -12.79
CA ILE A 670 -52.66 -9.65 -13.82
C ILE A 670 -53.27 -10.93 -13.25
N SER A 671 -54.37 -11.39 -13.85
CA SER A 671 -55.03 -12.62 -13.45
C SER A 671 -54.34 -13.85 -14.05
N GLY A 672 -53.98 -14.80 -13.18
CA GLY A 672 -53.37 -16.07 -13.61
C GLY A 672 -51.88 -15.95 -13.94
N ILE A 673 -51.20 -14.92 -13.43
CA ILE A 673 -49.73 -14.84 -13.47
C ILE A 673 -49.11 -15.95 -12.62
N ASP A 674 -48.02 -16.52 -13.11
CA ASP A 674 -47.28 -17.59 -12.46
C ASP A 674 -46.68 -17.10 -11.13
N PRO A 675 -47.00 -17.71 -9.98
CA PRO A 675 -46.46 -17.29 -8.68
C PRO A 675 -44.94 -17.44 -8.56
N ASP A 676 -44.31 -18.31 -9.35
CA ASP A 676 -42.85 -18.51 -9.33
C ASP A 676 -42.09 -17.41 -10.09
N TRP A 677 -42.78 -16.67 -10.97
CA TRP A 677 -42.33 -15.45 -11.61
C TRP A 677 -43.48 -14.44 -11.74
N PRO A 678 -43.82 -13.73 -10.66
CA PRO A 678 -44.98 -12.85 -10.60
C PRO A 678 -44.68 -11.48 -11.26
N ASN A 679 -44.02 -11.47 -12.42
CA ASN A 679 -43.64 -10.27 -13.16
C ASN A 679 -43.98 -10.38 -14.65
N SER A 680 -44.47 -9.29 -15.25
CA SER A 680 -44.58 -9.12 -16.70
C SER A 680 -43.29 -8.55 -17.32
N TRP A 681 -43.18 -8.61 -18.64
CA TRP A 681 -42.07 -8.00 -19.40
C TRP A 681 -42.51 -7.55 -20.80
N TYR A 682 -41.71 -6.69 -21.42
CA TYR A 682 -41.85 -6.26 -22.80
C TYR A 682 -40.82 -6.99 -23.66
N SER A 683 -41.23 -7.50 -24.82
CA SER A 683 -40.31 -8.17 -25.74
C SER A 683 -40.10 -7.36 -27.02
N ILE A 684 -38.84 -7.00 -27.28
CA ILE A 684 -38.37 -6.43 -28.53
C ILE A 684 -37.83 -7.58 -29.36
N THR A 685 -38.37 -7.79 -30.57
CA THR A 685 -37.97 -8.89 -31.45
C THR A 685 -37.38 -8.31 -32.75
N PRO A 686 -36.07 -8.00 -32.77
CA PRO A 686 -35.47 -7.37 -33.93
C PRO A 686 -35.44 -8.31 -35.14
N THR A 687 -35.51 -7.72 -36.33
CA THR A 687 -35.50 -8.42 -37.63
C THR A 687 -34.08 -8.60 -38.20
N SER A 688 -33.10 -7.86 -37.67
CA SER A 688 -31.67 -7.96 -37.95
C SER A 688 -30.85 -7.72 -36.68
N GLY A 689 -29.51 -7.78 -36.76
CA GLY A 689 -28.65 -7.22 -35.71
C GLY A 689 -28.98 -5.74 -35.47
N PHE A 690 -28.80 -5.26 -34.22
CA PHE A 690 -28.95 -3.83 -33.96
C PHE A 690 -27.84 -3.04 -34.68
N PRO A 691 -28.08 -1.75 -34.97
CA PRO A 691 -27.04 -0.87 -35.48
C PRO A 691 -25.78 -0.93 -34.59
N GLU A 692 -24.60 -0.93 -35.22
CA GLU A 692 -23.30 -0.93 -34.52
C GLU A 692 -23.21 0.28 -33.60
N ILE A 693 -22.87 0.07 -32.32
CA ILE A 693 -22.66 1.14 -31.35
C ILE A 693 -21.24 1.68 -31.55
N THR A 694 -21.15 2.90 -32.08
CA THR A 694 -19.88 3.55 -32.45
C THR A 694 -19.46 4.65 -31.49
N ASP A 695 -20.42 5.27 -30.81
CA ASP A 695 -20.20 6.31 -29.80
C ASP A 695 -20.58 5.79 -28.40
N PRO A 696 -19.98 6.33 -27.32
CA PRO A 696 -20.29 5.93 -25.95
C PRO A 696 -21.80 6.09 -25.64
N VAL A 697 -22.43 5.03 -25.13
CA VAL A 697 -23.86 5.03 -24.76
C VAL A 697 -24.14 4.16 -23.54
N VAL A 698 -25.04 4.62 -22.67
CA VAL A 698 -25.63 3.82 -21.59
C VAL A 698 -27.00 3.33 -22.03
N ILE A 699 -27.17 2.02 -22.18
CA ILE A 699 -28.45 1.36 -22.44
C ILE A 699 -28.94 0.75 -21.13
N ASP A 700 -29.91 1.38 -20.50
CA ASP A 700 -30.36 1.00 -19.15
C ASP A 700 -31.80 0.45 -19.15
N GLY A 701 -31.93 -0.87 -19.14
CA GLY A 701 -33.20 -1.59 -19.02
C GLY A 701 -33.89 -1.44 -17.66
N TYR A 702 -33.18 -1.05 -16.60
CA TYR A 702 -33.77 -0.82 -15.27
C TYR A 702 -34.60 0.47 -15.21
N THR A 703 -34.51 1.31 -16.22
CA THR A 703 -35.33 2.53 -16.33
C THR A 703 -36.80 2.21 -16.65
N GLN A 704 -37.12 1.03 -17.17
CA GLN A 704 -38.50 0.59 -17.38
C GLN A 704 -39.21 0.41 -16.04
N SER A 705 -40.40 1.02 -15.92
CA SER A 705 -41.21 0.92 -14.70
C SER A 705 -41.43 -0.54 -14.27
N GLY A 706 -41.17 -0.81 -12.98
CA GLY A 706 -41.30 -2.13 -12.37
C GLY A 706 -40.05 -3.01 -12.49
N ALA A 707 -38.98 -2.54 -13.15
CA ALA A 707 -37.67 -3.19 -13.10
C ALA A 707 -36.98 -2.90 -11.76
N MET A 708 -36.08 -3.80 -11.35
CA MET A 708 -35.34 -3.69 -10.09
C MET A 708 -33.96 -4.32 -10.24
N GLU A 709 -32.93 -3.59 -9.85
CA GLU A 709 -31.55 -4.08 -9.82
C GLU A 709 -31.37 -5.23 -8.83
N ASN A 710 -30.40 -6.11 -9.08
CA ASN A 710 -30.02 -7.13 -8.11
C ASN A 710 -29.40 -6.48 -6.86
N SER A 711 -29.90 -6.83 -5.69
CA SER A 711 -29.37 -6.39 -4.40
C SER A 711 -28.75 -7.53 -3.60
N ASN A 712 -28.84 -8.77 -4.07
CA ASN A 712 -28.30 -9.93 -3.37
C ASN A 712 -26.76 -9.95 -3.43
N PRO A 713 -26.08 -10.12 -2.27
CA PRO A 713 -24.62 -10.20 -2.20
C PRO A 713 -24.01 -11.29 -3.08
N ASN A 714 -22.70 -11.21 -3.31
CA ASN A 714 -21.99 -12.25 -4.04
C ASN A 714 -22.10 -13.62 -3.32
N GLY A 715 -22.14 -14.71 -4.11
CA GLY A 715 -22.40 -16.06 -3.61
C GLY A 715 -23.88 -16.42 -3.37
N GLN A 716 -24.81 -15.47 -3.53
CA GLN A 716 -26.25 -15.74 -3.55
C GLN A 716 -26.81 -15.68 -4.99
N GLY A 717 -28.00 -16.25 -5.20
CA GLY A 717 -28.74 -16.10 -6.45
C GLY A 717 -29.18 -14.66 -6.72
N LEU A 718 -29.66 -14.39 -7.92
CA LEU A 718 -30.10 -13.06 -8.37
C LEU A 718 -31.57 -12.81 -8.01
N ASN A 719 -31.85 -11.64 -7.43
CA ASN A 719 -33.21 -11.14 -7.15
C ASN A 719 -33.64 -9.99 -8.08
N GLY A 720 -32.80 -9.61 -9.04
CA GLY A 720 -33.13 -8.58 -10.02
C GLY A 720 -34.37 -8.93 -10.83
N ILE A 721 -35.18 -7.91 -11.14
CA ILE A 721 -36.37 -7.99 -11.98
C ILE A 721 -36.09 -7.21 -13.25
N LEU A 722 -35.86 -7.93 -14.35
CA LEU A 722 -35.69 -7.36 -15.68
C LEU A 722 -37.07 -7.24 -16.34
N ARG A 723 -37.32 -6.11 -17.02
CA ARG A 723 -38.59 -5.85 -17.73
C ARG A 723 -38.45 -5.82 -19.24
N ILE A 724 -37.24 -5.73 -19.76
CA ILE A 724 -36.96 -5.64 -21.18
C ILE A 724 -36.28 -6.93 -21.63
N SER A 725 -36.92 -7.64 -22.55
CA SER A 725 -36.37 -8.83 -23.21
C SER A 725 -36.14 -8.56 -24.69
N ILE A 726 -34.93 -8.84 -25.16
CA ILE A 726 -34.54 -8.80 -26.56
C ILE A 726 -34.55 -10.25 -27.08
N ASP A 727 -35.54 -10.59 -27.90
CA ASP A 727 -35.68 -11.92 -28.52
C ASP A 727 -35.09 -11.89 -29.94
N GLY A 728 -33.88 -12.43 -30.11
CA GLY A 728 -33.17 -12.49 -31.40
C GLY A 728 -33.71 -13.51 -32.40
N SER A 729 -34.82 -14.20 -32.13
CA SER A 729 -35.28 -15.35 -32.96
C SER A 729 -35.63 -15.03 -34.42
N ASN A 730 -35.82 -13.75 -34.75
CA ASN A 730 -36.13 -13.28 -36.10
C ASN A 730 -34.93 -12.72 -36.88
N THR A 731 -33.72 -12.69 -36.30
CA THR A 731 -32.53 -12.27 -37.04
C THR A 731 -32.18 -13.36 -38.06
N ALA A 732 -32.59 -13.17 -39.32
CA ALA A 732 -32.62 -14.24 -40.34
C ALA A 732 -31.28 -14.56 -41.00
N ASP A 733 -30.22 -13.83 -40.67
CA ASP A 733 -28.88 -14.05 -41.21
C ASP A 733 -27.98 -14.61 -40.12
N ARG A 734 -27.05 -15.51 -40.50
CA ARG A 734 -25.91 -15.85 -39.64
C ARG A 734 -25.13 -14.57 -39.40
N VAL A 735 -25.50 -13.84 -38.35
CA VAL A 735 -24.75 -12.71 -37.86
C VAL A 735 -23.47 -13.31 -37.27
N GLU A 736 -22.41 -13.38 -38.08
CA GLU A 736 -21.06 -13.60 -37.57
C GLU A 736 -20.63 -12.44 -36.64
N GLU A 737 -21.41 -11.35 -36.59
CA GLU A 737 -21.26 -10.16 -35.77
C GLU A 737 -22.43 -10.10 -34.75
N GLY A 738 -22.17 -9.91 -33.45
CA GLY A 738 -23.16 -10.07 -32.38
C GLY A 738 -24.40 -9.16 -32.45
N LEU A 739 -25.47 -9.56 -31.75
CA LEU A 739 -26.77 -8.84 -31.74
C LEU A 739 -26.62 -7.39 -31.29
N PHE A 740 -25.86 -7.18 -30.20
CA PHE A 740 -25.25 -5.89 -29.89
C PHE A 740 -23.77 -5.93 -30.26
N ARG A 741 -23.41 -5.16 -31.28
CA ARG A 741 -22.02 -4.97 -31.67
C ARG A 741 -21.53 -3.61 -31.19
N ILE A 742 -20.63 -3.61 -30.21
CA ILE A 742 -20.08 -2.39 -29.58
C ILE A 742 -18.65 -2.19 -30.02
N THR A 743 -18.37 -1.00 -30.52
CA THR A 743 -17.10 -0.70 -31.18
C THR A 743 -16.51 0.65 -30.79
N GLY A 744 -17.33 1.57 -30.28
CA GLY A 744 -16.87 2.67 -29.43
C GLY A 744 -16.49 2.18 -28.04
N GLY A 745 -15.68 2.97 -27.33
CA GLY A 745 -15.37 2.73 -25.92
C GLY A 745 -16.39 3.39 -24.96
N GLY A 746 -16.31 3.07 -23.67
CA GLY A 746 -17.08 3.76 -22.63
C GLY A 746 -18.61 3.55 -22.65
N SER A 747 -19.11 2.47 -23.28
CA SER A 747 -20.55 2.16 -23.30
C SER A 747 -20.94 1.19 -22.18
N THR A 748 -22.15 1.34 -21.65
CA THR A 748 -22.72 0.43 -20.64
C THR A 748 -23.99 -0.21 -21.17
N VAL A 749 -24.11 -1.53 -21.08
CA VAL A 749 -25.37 -2.24 -21.32
C VAL A 749 -25.81 -2.90 -20.02
N ARG A 750 -26.98 -2.49 -19.50
CA ARG A 750 -27.46 -2.99 -18.21
C ARG A 750 -28.95 -3.30 -18.15
N GLY A 751 -29.30 -4.28 -17.32
CA GLY A 751 -30.70 -4.61 -17.01
C GLY A 751 -31.52 -5.18 -18.16
N LEU A 752 -30.87 -5.80 -19.15
CA LEU A 752 -31.53 -6.43 -20.29
C LEU A 752 -31.49 -7.96 -20.21
N ASN A 753 -32.58 -8.60 -20.63
CA ASN A 753 -32.55 -10.02 -20.99
C ASN A 753 -32.34 -10.13 -22.49
N ILE A 754 -31.30 -10.81 -22.94
CA ILE A 754 -30.99 -10.98 -24.36
C ILE A 754 -30.92 -12.49 -24.63
N ASN A 755 -31.64 -12.96 -25.63
CA ASN A 755 -31.71 -14.39 -25.91
C ASN A 755 -31.95 -14.71 -27.38
N ARG A 756 -31.75 -15.98 -27.75
CA ARG A 756 -32.10 -16.56 -29.07
C ARG A 756 -31.42 -15.88 -30.27
N ALA A 757 -30.27 -15.25 -30.07
CA ALA A 757 -29.46 -14.69 -31.15
C ALA A 757 -28.75 -15.80 -31.95
N ASP A 758 -28.68 -15.68 -33.27
CA ASP A 758 -27.99 -16.67 -34.12
C ASP A 758 -26.44 -16.58 -34.04
N GLY A 759 -25.88 -15.57 -33.36
CA GLY A 759 -24.46 -15.36 -33.04
C GLY A 759 -24.24 -14.88 -31.59
N PRO A 760 -23.11 -14.20 -31.25
CA PRO A 760 -22.92 -13.59 -29.93
C PRO A 760 -24.07 -12.66 -29.58
N GLU A 761 -24.50 -12.66 -28.32
CA GLU A 761 -25.55 -11.74 -27.87
C GLU A 761 -24.97 -10.33 -27.72
N ILE A 762 -23.74 -10.26 -27.20
CA ILE A 762 -22.95 -9.03 -27.13
C ILE A 762 -21.55 -9.31 -27.66
N GLN A 763 -21.09 -8.47 -28.58
CA GLN A 763 -19.76 -8.50 -29.16
C GLN A 763 -19.04 -7.19 -28.92
N LEU A 764 -17.94 -7.25 -28.16
CA LEU A 764 -17.07 -6.12 -27.83
C LEU A 764 -15.87 -6.12 -28.78
N GLU A 765 -15.92 -5.20 -29.74
CA GLU A 765 -14.92 -4.92 -30.78
C GLU A 765 -14.38 -3.48 -30.60
N THR A 766 -13.97 -3.13 -29.39
CA THR A 766 -13.92 -1.75 -28.91
C THR A 766 -12.51 -1.14 -28.80
N LEU A 767 -12.44 0.19 -28.58
CA LEU A 767 -11.32 0.96 -28.01
C LEU A 767 -11.08 0.71 -26.51
N GLY A 768 -12.10 0.23 -25.78
CA GLY A 768 -12.03 -0.22 -24.38
C GLY A 768 -13.13 0.31 -23.46
N GLU A 769 -13.02 0.06 -22.15
CA GLU A 769 -13.84 0.69 -21.09
C GLU A 769 -15.37 0.46 -21.17
N ASN A 770 -15.85 -0.59 -21.84
CA ASN A 770 -17.28 -0.91 -21.81
C ASN A 770 -17.66 -1.75 -20.59
N ALA A 771 -18.90 -1.60 -20.13
CA ALA A 771 -19.44 -2.36 -19.01
C ALA A 771 -20.72 -3.13 -19.39
N ILE A 772 -20.76 -4.43 -19.06
CA ILE A 772 -21.97 -5.26 -19.19
C ILE A 772 -22.41 -5.66 -17.79
N GLU A 773 -23.59 -5.21 -17.38
CA GLU A 773 -24.00 -5.23 -15.97
C GLU A 773 -25.44 -5.71 -15.76
N GLY A 774 -25.66 -6.62 -14.81
CA GLY A 774 -27.00 -7.01 -14.39
C GLY A 774 -27.87 -7.59 -15.53
N CYS A 775 -27.25 -8.11 -16.60
CA CYS A 775 -27.94 -8.64 -17.78
C CYS A 775 -28.13 -10.16 -17.69
N TYR A 776 -29.20 -10.67 -18.31
CA TYR A 776 -29.47 -12.10 -18.46
C TYR A 776 -29.28 -12.50 -19.92
N LEU A 777 -28.17 -13.19 -20.22
CA LEU A 777 -27.68 -13.53 -21.55
C LEU A 777 -27.82 -15.03 -21.84
N GLY A 778 -28.74 -15.37 -22.74
CA GLY A 778 -29.06 -16.72 -23.18
C GLY A 778 -30.35 -17.33 -22.62
N PRO A 779 -30.69 -17.22 -21.32
CA PRO A 779 -31.91 -17.80 -20.79
C PRO A 779 -33.13 -16.92 -21.10
N ASP A 780 -34.30 -17.43 -20.76
CA ASP A 780 -35.50 -16.62 -20.70
C ASP A 780 -35.42 -15.55 -19.59
N ILE A 781 -36.38 -14.62 -19.56
CA ILE A 781 -36.37 -13.50 -18.62
C ILE A 781 -36.49 -13.92 -17.14
N SER A 782 -37.03 -15.12 -16.85
CA SER A 782 -37.02 -15.66 -15.49
C SER A 782 -35.64 -16.17 -15.06
N GLY A 783 -34.71 -16.36 -16.01
CA GLY A 783 -33.37 -16.91 -15.77
C GLY A 783 -33.37 -18.41 -15.44
N SER A 784 -34.46 -19.13 -15.71
CA SER A 784 -34.63 -20.54 -15.32
C SER A 784 -34.84 -21.48 -16.50
N TYR A 785 -35.03 -20.96 -17.72
CA TYR A 785 -35.27 -21.75 -18.91
C TYR A 785 -34.25 -21.46 -20.02
N ARG A 786 -33.80 -22.54 -20.68
CA ARG A 786 -32.87 -22.50 -21.82
C ARG A 786 -33.61 -22.76 -23.11
N PHE A 787 -33.46 -21.87 -24.09
CA PHE A 787 -34.06 -22.07 -25.41
C PHE A 787 -33.33 -23.13 -26.27
N PRO A 788 -34.04 -23.81 -27.18
CA PRO A 788 -33.45 -24.80 -28.09
C PRO A 788 -32.74 -24.20 -29.32
N ARG A 789 -32.93 -22.90 -29.62
CA ARG A 789 -32.24 -22.18 -30.70
C ARG A 789 -30.81 -21.77 -30.30
N PRO A 790 -29.93 -21.44 -31.27
CA PRO A 790 -28.63 -20.80 -31.01
C PRO A 790 -28.71 -19.58 -30.09
N SER A 791 -27.64 -19.35 -29.33
CA SER A 791 -27.34 -18.16 -28.50
C SER A 791 -25.84 -18.20 -28.18
N GLY A 792 -25.16 -17.04 -28.25
CA GLY A 792 -23.70 -16.96 -28.31
C GLY A 792 -23.01 -16.18 -27.17
N GLY A 793 -23.68 -15.88 -26.07
CA GLY A 793 -23.08 -15.26 -24.88
C GLY A 793 -22.36 -13.93 -25.19
N ILE A 794 -21.20 -13.72 -24.56
CA ILE A 794 -20.36 -12.52 -24.74
C ILE A 794 -19.05 -12.88 -25.43
N VAL A 795 -18.65 -12.08 -26.42
CA VAL A 795 -17.35 -12.20 -27.10
C VAL A 795 -16.59 -10.88 -27.03
N ILE A 796 -15.33 -10.92 -26.60
CA ILE A 796 -14.40 -9.78 -26.53
C ILE A 796 -13.24 -10.03 -27.48
N ILE A 797 -13.16 -9.31 -28.59
CA ILE A 797 -12.16 -9.54 -29.64
C ILE A 797 -11.61 -8.23 -30.22
N PRO A 798 -10.36 -8.20 -30.70
CA PRO A 798 -9.80 -7.01 -31.34
C PRO A 798 -10.37 -6.84 -32.75
N ARG A 799 -10.42 -5.59 -33.25
CA ARG A 799 -10.81 -5.31 -34.65
C ARG A 799 -9.61 -5.52 -35.60
N PRO A 800 -9.61 -6.58 -36.44
CA PRO A 800 -8.44 -6.93 -37.26
C PRO A 800 -8.11 -5.86 -38.31
N SER A 801 -9.11 -5.10 -38.75
CA SER A 801 -9.00 -4.12 -39.83
C SER A 801 -8.40 -2.78 -39.40
N VAL A 802 -8.30 -2.50 -38.09
CA VAL A 802 -7.95 -1.16 -37.56
C VAL A 802 -6.78 -1.17 -36.54
N ARG A 803 -6.24 -2.34 -36.16
CA ARG A 803 -5.21 -2.49 -35.08
C ARG A 803 -5.63 -1.83 -33.76
N VAL A 804 -6.90 -1.95 -33.39
CA VAL A 804 -7.43 -1.44 -32.11
C VAL A 804 -7.38 -2.56 -31.07
N LEU A 805 -6.91 -2.23 -29.87
CA LEU A 805 -6.92 -3.12 -28.70
C LEU A 805 -8.32 -3.11 -28.08
N SER A 806 -8.89 -4.28 -27.80
CA SER A 806 -10.10 -4.45 -27.00
C SER A 806 -9.69 -4.66 -25.54
N ALA A 807 -9.56 -3.55 -24.81
CA ALA A 807 -9.00 -3.53 -23.46
C ALA A 807 -9.94 -2.93 -22.42
N GLU A 808 -9.70 -3.20 -21.13
CA GLU A 808 -10.37 -2.49 -20.02
C GLU A 808 -11.91 -2.64 -20.00
N ASN A 809 -12.47 -3.65 -20.66
CA ASN A 809 -13.90 -3.92 -20.57
C ASN A 809 -14.22 -4.70 -19.29
N THR A 810 -15.36 -4.39 -18.69
CA THR A 810 -15.86 -5.05 -17.48
C THR A 810 -17.12 -5.86 -17.78
N ILE A 811 -17.07 -7.16 -17.50
CA ILE A 811 -18.23 -8.06 -17.50
C ILE A 811 -18.54 -8.40 -16.05
N GLY A 812 -19.62 -7.82 -15.54
CA GLY A 812 -19.97 -7.89 -14.13
C GLY A 812 -19.53 -6.62 -13.40
N GLY A 813 -19.04 -6.76 -12.17
CA GLY A 813 -18.58 -5.62 -11.39
C GLY A 813 -18.48 -5.93 -9.89
N GLU A 814 -18.12 -4.91 -9.12
CA GLU A 814 -17.96 -5.00 -7.66
C GLU A 814 -19.32 -4.95 -6.94
N ASN A 815 -20.29 -4.24 -7.54
CA ASN A 815 -21.62 -4.08 -6.97
C ASN A 815 -22.47 -5.33 -7.22
N SER A 816 -23.36 -5.63 -6.27
CA SER A 816 -24.35 -6.70 -6.43
C SER A 816 -25.22 -6.49 -7.67
N SER A 817 -25.52 -5.26 -8.05
CA SER A 817 -26.36 -4.93 -9.21
C SER A 817 -25.71 -5.22 -10.56
N SER A 818 -24.38 -5.29 -10.61
CA SER A 818 -23.64 -5.51 -11.87
C SER A 818 -23.57 -6.99 -12.26
N ARG A 819 -23.98 -7.92 -11.40
CA ARG A 819 -23.87 -9.37 -11.64
C ARG A 819 -24.71 -9.86 -12.81
N ASN A 820 -24.06 -10.43 -13.83
CA ASN A 820 -24.75 -11.01 -14.98
C ASN A 820 -25.08 -12.50 -14.78
N LEU A 821 -26.13 -12.95 -15.47
CA LEU A 821 -26.46 -14.36 -15.68
C LEU A 821 -26.16 -14.74 -17.13
N ILE A 822 -25.19 -15.61 -17.37
CA ILE A 822 -24.70 -15.94 -18.72
C ILE A 822 -24.77 -17.45 -18.92
N SER A 823 -25.90 -17.90 -19.45
CA SER A 823 -26.34 -19.29 -19.34
C SER A 823 -27.20 -19.73 -20.52
N GLY A 824 -27.29 -21.03 -20.73
CA GLY A 824 -28.15 -21.57 -21.79
C GLY A 824 -27.65 -21.36 -23.22
N ASN A 825 -26.44 -20.81 -23.41
CA ASN A 825 -25.86 -20.56 -24.73
C ASN A 825 -25.66 -21.86 -25.53
N SER A 826 -26.04 -21.85 -26.81
CA SER A 826 -26.30 -23.08 -27.59
C SER A 826 -25.31 -23.37 -28.71
N LEU A 827 -24.33 -22.48 -28.95
CA LEU A 827 -23.26 -22.70 -29.93
C LEU A 827 -21.86 -22.38 -29.37
N ASP A 828 -21.76 -21.45 -28.41
CA ASP A 828 -20.50 -20.85 -27.96
C ASP A 828 -20.25 -21.02 -26.44
N PRO A 829 -19.05 -20.68 -25.94
CA PRO A 829 -18.87 -20.51 -24.49
C PRO A 829 -19.80 -19.42 -23.93
N GLY A 830 -19.93 -19.35 -22.60
CA GLY A 830 -20.64 -18.24 -21.96
C GLY A 830 -19.93 -16.91 -22.24
N ILE A 831 -18.60 -16.88 -22.04
CA ILE A 831 -17.76 -15.72 -22.33
C ILE A 831 -16.51 -16.16 -23.10
N GLU A 832 -16.18 -15.46 -24.17
CA GLU A 832 -14.92 -15.63 -24.91
C GLU A 832 -14.09 -14.34 -24.84
N VAL A 833 -12.86 -14.44 -24.32
CA VAL A 833 -11.88 -13.36 -24.22
C VAL A 833 -10.73 -13.64 -25.20
N GLY A 834 -10.71 -12.91 -26.31
CA GLY A 834 -9.75 -13.02 -27.39
C GLY A 834 -10.12 -14.05 -28.47
N SER A 835 -9.27 -14.21 -29.49
CA SER A 835 -9.57 -15.04 -30.67
C SER A 835 -8.37 -15.87 -31.12
N LEU A 836 -8.60 -17.14 -31.50
CA LEU A 836 -7.56 -18.02 -32.07
C LEU A 836 -6.96 -17.51 -33.39
N PHE A 837 -7.66 -16.62 -34.11
CA PHE A 837 -7.26 -16.15 -35.43
C PHE A 837 -6.58 -14.77 -35.42
N SER A 838 -6.54 -14.10 -34.27
CA SER A 838 -5.84 -12.81 -34.09
C SER A 838 -4.76 -12.94 -33.00
N PRO A 839 -3.48 -12.68 -33.30
CA PRO A 839 -2.39 -13.02 -32.38
C PRO A 839 -2.21 -12.06 -31.21
N THR A 840 -2.79 -10.85 -31.20
CA THR A 840 -2.68 -9.90 -30.07
C THR A 840 -3.79 -8.85 -30.14
N GLY A 841 -4.17 -8.29 -28.97
CA GLY A 841 -5.04 -7.11 -28.89
C GLY A 841 -6.24 -7.21 -27.95
N THR A 842 -6.34 -8.24 -27.11
CA THR A 842 -7.35 -8.30 -26.03
C THR A 842 -6.62 -8.33 -24.69
N GLU A 843 -6.68 -7.26 -23.93
CA GLU A 843 -5.89 -7.12 -22.70
C GLU A 843 -6.59 -6.39 -21.58
N ARG A 844 -6.23 -6.64 -20.32
CA ARG A 844 -6.70 -5.84 -19.17
C ARG A 844 -8.24 -5.80 -19.01
N ASN A 845 -8.95 -6.79 -19.54
CA ASN A 845 -10.40 -6.92 -19.34
C ASN A 845 -10.67 -7.60 -17.99
N LEU A 846 -11.80 -7.26 -17.37
CA LEU A 846 -12.23 -7.76 -16.07
C LEU A 846 -13.52 -8.55 -16.21
N VAL A 847 -13.54 -9.79 -15.73
CA VAL A 847 -14.73 -10.64 -15.67
C VAL A 847 -14.92 -11.10 -14.23
N GLN A 848 -15.92 -10.58 -13.52
CA GLN A 848 -16.10 -10.87 -12.09
C GLN A 848 -17.57 -10.87 -11.63
N SER A 849 -17.85 -11.57 -10.53
CA SER A 849 -19.18 -11.65 -9.89
C SER A 849 -20.32 -12.23 -10.74
N ASN A 850 -20.03 -12.88 -11.88
CA ASN A 850 -21.05 -13.42 -12.78
C ASN A 850 -21.51 -14.85 -12.38
N LEU A 851 -22.75 -15.20 -12.76
CA LEU A 851 -23.27 -16.57 -12.75
C LEU A 851 -23.22 -17.15 -14.18
N ILE A 852 -22.43 -18.19 -14.40
CA ILE A 852 -22.12 -18.71 -15.74
C ILE A 852 -22.42 -20.21 -15.82
N GLY A 853 -23.47 -20.56 -16.56
CA GLY A 853 -23.92 -21.95 -16.77
C GLY A 853 -24.90 -22.49 -15.71
N THR A 854 -25.33 -21.63 -14.79
CA THR A 854 -26.37 -21.90 -13.79
C THR A 854 -27.65 -21.14 -14.11
N ASP A 855 -28.76 -21.47 -13.46
CA ASP A 855 -29.94 -20.60 -13.44
C ASP A 855 -29.72 -19.37 -12.56
N ARG A 856 -30.71 -18.46 -12.50
CA ARG A 856 -30.64 -17.25 -11.66
C ARG A 856 -30.38 -17.53 -10.18
N SER A 857 -30.68 -18.73 -9.68
CA SER A 857 -30.42 -19.06 -8.27
C SER A 857 -28.95 -19.32 -7.99
N GLY A 858 -28.15 -19.63 -9.02
CA GLY A 858 -26.78 -20.14 -8.88
C GLY A 858 -26.72 -21.63 -8.54
N LEU A 859 -27.86 -22.28 -8.27
CA LEU A 859 -27.93 -23.63 -7.69
C LEU A 859 -28.44 -24.71 -8.65
N LYS A 860 -29.09 -24.35 -9.77
CA LYS A 860 -29.54 -25.33 -10.78
C LYS A 860 -28.75 -25.14 -12.08
N SER A 861 -28.48 -26.23 -12.78
CA SER A 861 -27.68 -26.19 -14.02
C SER A 861 -28.53 -25.63 -15.15
N LEU A 862 -28.02 -24.61 -15.83
CA LEU A 862 -28.57 -24.06 -17.06
C LEU A 862 -27.44 -23.92 -18.09
N PRO A 863 -26.94 -25.05 -18.60
CA PRO A 863 -25.63 -25.15 -19.27
C PRO A 863 -25.51 -24.23 -20.47
N ASN A 864 -24.37 -23.54 -20.57
CA ASN A 864 -23.83 -23.22 -21.88
C ASN A 864 -23.32 -24.53 -22.54
N ARG A 865 -23.51 -24.67 -23.85
CA ARG A 865 -23.04 -25.84 -24.61
C ARG A 865 -21.52 -25.86 -24.73
N GLY A 866 -20.88 -24.69 -24.81
CA GLY A 866 -19.42 -24.54 -24.74
C GLY A 866 -18.89 -24.57 -23.30
N ALA A 867 -17.69 -24.04 -23.10
CA ALA A 867 -17.12 -23.79 -21.78
C ALA A 867 -17.84 -22.62 -21.09
N GLY A 868 -17.67 -22.46 -19.78
CA GLY A 868 -18.11 -21.25 -19.11
C GLY A 868 -17.37 -20.01 -19.62
N ILE A 869 -16.04 -20.04 -19.54
CA ILE A 869 -15.16 -18.96 -20.03
C ILE A 869 -14.02 -19.55 -20.88
N ILE A 870 -13.69 -18.90 -21.99
CA ILE A 870 -12.48 -19.17 -22.77
C ILE A 870 -11.61 -17.90 -22.79
N VAL A 871 -10.32 -18.04 -22.49
CA VAL A 871 -9.31 -16.98 -22.63
C VAL A 871 -8.25 -17.46 -23.62
N GLN A 872 -8.03 -16.71 -24.70
CA GLN A 872 -7.14 -17.11 -25.77
C GLN A 872 -6.50 -15.94 -26.54
N ASN A 873 -5.19 -16.00 -26.81
CA ASN A 873 -4.41 -14.90 -27.41
C ASN A 873 -4.69 -13.53 -26.74
N ALA A 874 -4.83 -13.53 -25.42
CA ALA A 874 -5.25 -12.39 -24.62
C ALA A 874 -4.36 -12.28 -23.37
N THR A 875 -3.92 -11.09 -23.00
CA THR A 875 -2.92 -10.86 -21.94
C THR A 875 -3.44 -9.99 -20.82
N ASP A 876 -2.92 -10.16 -19.61
CA ASP A 876 -3.18 -9.24 -18.49
C ASP A 876 -4.67 -9.06 -18.12
N ASN A 877 -5.55 -10.01 -18.47
CA ASN A 877 -6.96 -9.97 -18.09
C ASN A 877 -7.16 -10.58 -16.69
N THR A 878 -8.20 -10.12 -16.00
CA THR A 878 -8.56 -10.63 -14.67
C THR A 878 -9.89 -11.36 -14.73
N ILE A 879 -9.89 -12.63 -14.32
CA ILE A 879 -11.09 -13.45 -14.16
C ILE A 879 -11.28 -13.72 -12.67
N GLY A 880 -12.27 -13.06 -12.06
CA GLY A 880 -12.59 -13.09 -10.63
C GLY A 880 -11.84 -12.06 -9.78
N GLY A 881 -12.35 -11.79 -8.57
CA GLY A 881 -11.83 -10.79 -7.63
C GLY A 881 -11.91 -11.26 -6.18
N VAL A 882 -11.20 -10.59 -5.25
CA VAL A 882 -11.30 -10.91 -3.81
C VAL A 882 -12.72 -10.62 -3.33
N GLY A 883 -13.45 -11.62 -2.85
CA GLY A 883 -14.88 -11.54 -2.55
C GLY A 883 -15.80 -11.38 -3.78
N LEU A 884 -15.23 -11.37 -4.99
CA LEU A 884 -15.89 -11.04 -6.27
C LEU A 884 -15.71 -12.16 -7.32
N GLY A 885 -15.53 -13.40 -6.86
CA GLY A 885 -15.41 -14.58 -7.73
C GLY A 885 -16.62 -14.80 -8.65
N ASN A 886 -16.38 -15.32 -9.86
CA ASN A 886 -17.46 -15.82 -10.71
C ASN A 886 -17.88 -17.23 -10.26
N VAL A 887 -19.16 -17.56 -10.44
CA VAL A 887 -19.67 -18.94 -10.32
C VAL A 887 -19.76 -19.54 -11.72
N ILE A 888 -18.90 -20.50 -12.02
CA ILE A 888 -18.74 -21.13 -13.33
C ILE A 888 -19.05 -22.62 -13.20
N SER A 889 -20.32 -22.98 -13.37
CA SER A 889 -20.78 -24.34 -13.12
C SER A 889 -21.83 -24.80 -14.12
N GLY A 890 -22.03 -26.12 -14.20
CA GLY A 890 -23.11 -26.72 -14.99
C GLY A 890 -22.94 -26.67 -16.51
N ASN A 891 -21.85 -26.13 -17.05
CA ASN A 891 -21.58 -26.05 -18.50
C ASN A 891 -21.25 -27.43 -19.11
N MET A 892 -21.58 -27.63 -20.39
CA MET A 892 -21.43 -28.94 -21.05
C MET A 892 -20.04 -29.19 -21.63
N GLY A 893 -19.38 -28.17 -22.20
CA GLY A 893 -18.11 -28.31 -22.90
C GLY A 893 -18.15 -29.19 -24.15
N LEU A 894 -17.13 -29.06 -25.01
CA LEU A 894 -16.95 -29.96 -26.16
C LEU A 894 -16.39 -31.34 -25.75
N SER A 895 -15.85 -31.44 -24.53
CA SER A 895 -15.38 -32.66 -23.88
C SER A 895 -15.57 -32.55 -22.36
N VAL A 896 -15.39 -33.65 -21.62
CA VAL A 896 -15.46 -33.66 -20.15
C VAL A 896 -14.44 -32.73 -19.47
N ALA A 897 -13.38 -32.31 -20.18
CA ALA A 897 -12.35 -31.41 -19.69
C ALA A 897 -12.61 -29.92 -20.03
N ASP A 898 -13.62 -29.61 -20.86
CA ASP A 898 -13.83 -28.29 -21.46
C ASP A 898 -15.03 -27.53 -20.85
N LYS A 899 -15.32 -27.73 -19.56
CA LYS A 899 -16.56 -27.26 -18.92
C LYS A 899 -16.43 -25.95 -18.15
N GLY A 900 -15.32 -25.73 -17.46
CA GLY A 900 -15.11 -24.55 -16.61
C GLY A 900 -14.49 -23.38 -17.38
N VAL A 901 -13.23 -23.10 -17.07
CA VAL A 901 -12.41 -22.09 -17.75
C VAL A 901 -11.38 -22.77 -18.64
N ILE A 902 -11.23 -22.29 -19.87
CA ILE A 902 -10.25 -22.78 -20.82
C ILE A 902 -9.25 -21.68 -21.14
N ILE A 903 -7.95 -22.01 -21.10
CA ILE A 903 -6.86 -21.09 -21.45
C ILE A 903 -6.07 -21.68 -22.62
N ARG A 904 -5.85 -20.90 -23.70
CA ARG A 904 -5.19 -21.38 -24.93
C ARG A 904 -4.31 -20.29 -25.57
N GLN A 905 -3.07 -20.66 -25.96
CA GLN A 905 -2.14 -19.87 -26.82
C GLN A 905 -1.89 -18.41 -26.38
N GLU A 906 -0.62 -18.03 -26.18
CA GLU A 906 -0.19 -16.61 -25.97
C GLU A 906 -0.99 -15.82 -24.91
N THR A 907 -1.27 -16.43 -23.75
CA THR A 907 -2.05 -15.82 -22.64
C THR A 907 -1.21 -15.47 -21.41
N SER A 908 -0.17 -14.63 -21.54
CA SER A 908 0.65 -14.19 -20.40
C SER A 908 -0.05 -13.17 -19.51
N GLY A 909 0.27 -13.15 -18.22
CA GLY A 909 -0.15 -12.09 -17.28
C GLY A 909 -1.61 -12.12 -16.82
N ASN A 910 -2.43 -13.05 -17.32
CA ASN A 910 -3.82 -13.18 -16.88
C ASN A 910 -3.92 -13.69 -15.43
N LEU A 911 -4.75 -13.04 -14.62
CA LEU A 911 -5.01 -13.37 -13.22
C LEU A 911 -6.34 -14.11 -13.09
N PHE A 912 -6.33 -15.27 -12.43
CA PHE A 912 -7.53 -16.03 -12.08
C PHE A 912 -7.58 -16.16 -10.57
N ARG A 913 -8.55 -15.53 -9.90
CA ARG A 913 -8.67 -15.57 -8.44
C ARG A 913 -10.12 -15.77 -7.99
N GLU A 914 -10.28 -16.56 -6.93
CA GLU A 914 -11.53 -16.77 -6.18
C GLU A 914 -12.78 -17.20 -6.99
N ASN A 915 -12.62 -17.69 -8.21
CA ASN A 915 -13.75 -18.27 -8.97
C ASN A 915 -14.17 -19.63 -8.40
N GLU A 916 -15.47 -19.86 -8.34
CA GLU A 916 -16.06 -21.18 -8.07
C GLU A 916 -16.23 -21.94 -9.40
N ILE A 917 -15.45 -23.00 -9.63
CA ILE A 917 -15.44 -23.74 -10.90
C ILE A 917 -15.83 -25.21 -10.67
N GLY A 918 -16.90 -25.67 -11.30
CA GLY A 918 -17.42 -27.03 -11.11
C GLY A 918 -18.03 -27.67 -12.36
N THR A 919 -18.07 -29.02 -12.40
CA THR A 919 -18.75 -29.78 -13.48
C THR A 919 -20.20 -30.14 -13.15
N ASP A 920 -20.58 -30.05 -11.88
CA ASP A 920 -21.92 -30.26 -11.31
C ASP A 920 -22.21 -29.15 -10.29
N VAL A 921 -23.49 -28.88 -10.01
CA VAL A 921 -23.95 -27.70 -9.23
C VAL A 921 -24.00 -27.94 -7.71
N THR A 922 -23.22 -28.89 -7.19
CA THR A 922 -23.23 -29.31 -5.77
C THR A 922 -22.07 -28.79 -4.97
#